data_AF-A0A094IMH7-F1
#
_entry.id   AF-A0A094IMH7-F1
#
_cell.length_a   1.000
_cell.length_b   1.000
_cell.length_c   1.000
_cell.angle_alpha   90.00
_cell.angle_beta   90.00
_cell.angle_gamma   90.00
#
_symmetry.space_group_name_H-M   'P 1'
#
loop_
_entity.id
_entity.type
_entity.pdbx_description
1 polymer ?
#
loop_
_entity_poly.entity_id
_entity_poly.type
_entity_poly.pdbx_seq_one_letter_code
_entity_poly.pdbx_strand_id
1 'polypeptide(L)'
;MISSNRLSKLAVAMCAALPALASASQTTTVQGLHDNSSDYVALQNATIITEPGRALENATLVIRNGKIERINENNRAPDGARVIDVSGHTIYPGFIDAYSNYGVAQPEKAQRGPWFSTRPQYNNKREGGNASNDAIHAHETWVDTAASDSKTAESYIQQGFTAVQSARLDGIFQGQAVTLSLADKIANDVIYRAQAQHFGSFDKGSSQQQYPNSLMGSIALIRQTLSDAQWYEQAYGKDAYQGSPVEYNAALAELGPIEQEGIVFKVSDDKSLLRAQAVFSEFDVPVTFVGSNYEYARLDAVKATNAKLILPLDFPAAPEVSGVTDSLDVDLADLRHWERAPGNAAALASADIDFSFTLHQLQKAGDFWPNLRKAVQHGLDKDRALAALTTIPAQIAGVSDKAGKIAPGYMADFVIAEGDLFTDGTIKSVWLQGQEKELAPLRQADFNGSIVADIAGQSVTFELKGDERVGGEVKVGESSSKLRSARRDEGSLSFVANANLNGNDGVWRFQLEQTAEQSFAGVAIGPNGNEVRFNGTRSETTADTATTENSPAERVEYVSRLTYPNVAYGHDGLPERQNVHIKNATVWTADEAGVLENTDILIRDGEFYRIGEDLRTPSGYTVIDATGMHVTPGIIDEHSHIAIDQGVNEASEAITSEVRIGDVVNPDDIHIYRSLAGGTTMAQLLHGSANPIGGQAQVIKLRWGATADQMKFDAAPPSIKFALGENVKQSRYPSWLSSRYPQTRMGVETLMRDGFTAALEYRAAQEAYRKLSRSEREKVAPPRPDYRLNTLLEILDKERFVHAHSYVQSEILMLLRLAEDFDFTLTTFTHILEGYKVASEMAKHGAGGSSFADWWAYKFEVYDAIPQNACLMAEKGVLTSINSDSNDLQRRLNTEAAKSVTYCGMSEHEALQMVTLNPAKQLKIDQYVGSIKEGKHADFVLWNNHPLSSYARVEQTWINARNFFNRERDEQLRAELQSEKQALIQKVLADPAAQNGAANGYKREQPAWHCDTEHDTWLGTFTAHAHGGH
;
A
#
# COMPACT_ATOMS: atom_id res chain seq x y z
N MET A 1 46.61 -17.14 86.08
CA MET A 1 46.95 -15.71 86.16
C MET A 1 46.12 -15.03 85.06
N ILE A 2 44.97 -14.40 85.35
CA ILE A 2 44.82 -13.01 85.88
C ILE A 2 45.78 -12.09 85.12
N SER A 3 45.43 -11.07 84.35
CA SER A 3 44.22 -10.26 84.04
C SER A 3 44.41 -9.73 82.58
N SER A 4 43.58 -8.98 81.88
CA SER A 4 42.56 -7.98 82.21
C SER A 4 41.91 -7.49 80.90
N ASN A 5 40.58 -7.45 80.87
CA ASN A 5 39.74 -6.34 80.42
C ASN A 5 40.01 -5.60 79.09
N ARG A 6 39.05 -5.71 78.15
CA ARG A 6 37.92 -4.78 77.88
C ARG A 6 37.71 -4.50 76.39
N LEU A 7 36.42 -4.52 76.01
CA LEU A 7 35.81 -3.91 74.81
C LEU A 7 36.22 -4.59 73.48
N SER A 8 35.34 -5.00 72.58
CA SER A 8 34.10 -4.38 72.14
C SER A 8 33.22 -5.40 71.41
N LYS A 9 31.91 -5.22 71.57
CA LYS A 9 30.88 -5.80 70.69
C LYS A 9 31.00 -5.13 69.31
N LEU A 10 31.76 -5.69 68.38
CA LEU A 10 31.75 -5.33 66.95
C LEU A 10 32.70 -6.25 66.16
N ALA A 11 32.34 -7.54 66.01
CA ALA A 11 33.15 -8.47 65.22
C ALA A 11 32.33 -9.59 64.56
N VAL A 12 31.06 -9.33 64.22
CA VAL A 12 30.22 -10.25 63.41
C VAL A 12 29.57 -9.52 62.21
N ALA A 13 30.00 -8.30 61.89
CA ALA A 13 29.52 -7.54 60.73
C ALA A 13 30.71 -6.99 59.93
N MET A 14 31.55 -7.88 59.38
CA MET A 14 32.58 -7.49 58.42
C MET A 14 33.05 -8.68 57.55
N CYS A 15 32.10 -9.46 57.00
CA CYS A 15 32.36 -10.36 55.87
C CYS A 15 31.22 -10.31 54.83
N ALA A 16 30.61 -9.13 54.66
CA ALA A 16 29.63 -8.87 53.60
C ALA A 16 29.83 -7.46 53.06
N ALA A 17 30.90 -7.25 52.29
CA ALA A 17 31.06 -6.10 51.38
C ALA A 17 32.34 -6.25 50.54
N LEU A 18 32.35 -7.25 49.67
CA LEU A 18 33.06 -7.15 48.40
C LEU A 18 32.07 -7.68 47.36
N PRO A 19 31.23 -6.84 46.73
CA PRO A 19 30.85 -7.17 45.38
C PRO A 19 32.16 -7.03 44.61
N ALA A 20 32.82 -8.16 44.36
CA ALA A 20 33.63 -8.24 43.17
C ALA A 20 32.67 -7.86 42.03
N LEU A 21 32.83 -6.65 41.53
CA LEU A 21 32.27 -6.24 40.26
C LEU A 21 32.84 -7.25 39.27
N ALA A 22 32.10 -8.33 39.03
CA ALA A 22 32.30 -9.16 37.87
C ALA A 22 32.00 -8.24 36.70
N SER A 23 33.03 -7.59 36.17
CA SER A 23 32.98 -7.00 34.84
C SER A 23 32.53 -8.14 33.93
N ALA A 24 31.28 -8.08 33.48
CA ALA A 24 30.75 -9.02 32.51
C ALA A 24 31.76 -9.12 31.37
N SER A 25 32.30 -10.31 31.14
CA SER A 25 33.29 -10.52 30.10
C SER A 25 32.65 -10.17 28.75
N GLN A 26 33.25 -9.23 28.02
CA GLN A 26 32.96 -9.07 26.60
C GLN A 26 33.27 -10.41 25.91
N THR A 27 32.39 -10.87 25.02
CA THR A 27 32.59 -12.11 24.26
C THR A 27 33.68 -11.98 23.21
N THR A 28 33.99 -10.75 22.81
CA THR A 28 35.04 -10.41 21.87
C THR A 28 36.36 -10.18 22.61
N THR A 29 37.40 -10.93 22.24
CA THR A 29 38.75 -10.68 22.77
C THR A 29 39.29 -9.36 22.20
N VAL A 30 39.67 -8.43 23.08
CA VAL A 30 40.36 -7.20 22.66
C VAL A 30 41.71 -7.58 22.03
N GLN A 31 41.88 -7.32 20.73
CA GLN A 31 43.17 -7.46 20.06
C GLN A 31 43.84 -6.07 19.98
N GLY A 32 44.91 -5.88 20.74
CA GLY A 32 45.65 -4.60 20.81
C GLY A 32 45.65 -3.96 22.20
N LEU A 33 45.91 -2.65 22.25
CA LEU A 33 45.80 -1.88 23.50
C LEU A 33 44.33 -1.74 23.88
N HIS A 34 44.01 -1.97 25.16
CA HIS A 34 42.71 -1.59 25.70
C HIS A 34 42.54 -0.08 25.59
N ASP A 35 41.53 0.36 24.83
CA ASP A 35 41.09 1.74 24.85
C ASP A 35 40.42 2.02 26.20
N ASN A 36 41.08 2.86 27.01
CA ASN A 36 40.57 3.35 28.30
C ASN A 36 40.31 4.86 28.22
N SER A 37 40.09 5.41 27.03
CA SER A 37 39.64 6.79 26.89
C SER A 37 38.30 6.96 27.63
N SER A 38 38.17 8.06 28.35
CA SER A 38 37.00 8.31 29.19
C SER A 38 35.80 8.70 28.32
N ASP A 39 34.88 7.75 28.08
CA ASP A 39 33.56 7.96 27.44
C ASP A 39 32.57 8.77 28.30
N TYR A 40 33.08 9.65 29.17
CA TYR A 40 32.29 10.48 30.07
C TYR A 40 32.20 11.90 29.51
N VAL A 41 31.05 12.24 28.93
CA VAL A 41 30.80 13.50 28.22
C VAL A 41 29.62 14.23 28.85
N ALA A 42 29.68 15.55 28.92
CA ALA A 42 28.59 16.41 29.35
C ALA A 42 28.33 17.51 28.31
N LEU A 43 27.14 17.51 27.71
CA LEU A 43 26.69 18.55 26.77
C LEU A 43 25.95 19.63 27.57
N GLN A 44 26.53 20.82 27.74
CA GLN A 44 25.97 21.92 28.55
C GLN A 44 25.30 23.00 27.70
N ASN A 45 24.40 23.76 28.32
CA ASN A 45 23.66 24.89 27.72
C ASN A 45 22.70 24.49 26.58
N ALA A 46 22.26 23.23 26.53
CA ALA A 46 21.37 22.75 25.48
C ALA A 46 19.90 23.02 25.80
N THR A 47 19.11 23.22 24.74
CA THR A 47 17.68 22.90 24.75
C THR A 47 17.54 21.42 24.43
N ILE A 48 17.03 20.61 25.37
CA ILE A 48 16.91 19.15 25.21
C ILE A 48 15.44 18.78 25.03
N ILE A 49 15.08 18.26 23.87
CA ILE A 49 13.79 17.62 23.64
C ILE A 49 13.90 16.18 24.10
N THR A 50 13.28 15.87 25.24
CA THR A 50 13.41 14.53 25.86
C THR A 50 12.51 13.49 25.19
N GLU A 51 11.33 13.95 24.76
CA GLU A 51 10.29 13.21 24.04
C GLU A 51 9.36 14.25 23.37
N PRO A 52 8.50 13.85 22.41
CA PRO A 52 7.54 14.77 21.80
C PRO A 52 6.74 15.57 22.83
N GLY A 53 6.62 16.89 22.63
CA GLY A 53 5.93 17.80 23.55
C GLY A 53 6.67 18.15 24.84
N ARG A 54 7.90 17.67 25.08
CA ARG A 54 8.66 17.93 26.32
C ARG A 54 10.09 18.42 26.08
N ALA A 55 10.29 19.71 26.32
CA ALA A 55 11.58 20.39 26.25
C ALA A 55 12.13 20.76 27.64
N LEU A 56 13.46 20.70 27.78
CA LEU A 56 14.21 21.21 28.92
C LEU A 56 15.19 22.26 28.44
N GLU A 57 15.07 23.50 28.92
CA GLU A 57 15.97 24.59 28.56
C GLU A 57 17.16 24.66 29.51
N ASN A 58 18.30 25.12 29.00
CA ASN A 58 19.52 25.35 29.80
C ASN A 58 19.89 24.10 30.62
N ALA A 59 19.84 22.92 30.00
CA ALA A 59 20.10 21.65 30.66
C ALA A 59 21.46 21.07 30.25
N THR A 60 21.96 20.13 31.07
CA THR A 60 23.15 19.34 30.75
C THR A 60 22.78 17.87 30.51
N LEU A 61 23.12 17.35 29.33
CA LEU A 61 23.02 15.91 29.04
C LEU A 61 24.33 15.22 29.42
N VAL A 62 24.27 14.19 30.28
CA VAL A 62 25.46 13.45 30.72
C VAL A 62 25.46 12.05 30.11
N ILE A 63 26.54 11.71 29.42
CA ILE A 63 26.73 10.44 28.71
C ILE A 63 27.89 9.70 29.35
N ARG A 64 27.72 8.40 29.57
CA ARG A 64 28.77 7.50 30.06
C ARG A 64 28.65 6.15 29.36
N ASN A 65 29.76 5.66 28.81
CA ASN A 65 29.85 4.32 28.19
C ASN A 65 28.74 4.08 27.14
N GLY A 66 28.51 5.08 26.28
CA GLY A 66 27.51 5.04 25.22
C GLY A 66 26.04 5.11 25.66
N LYS A 67 25.77 5.35 26.94
CA LYS A 67 24.41 5.52 27.47
C LYS A 67 24.21 6.90 28.10
N ILE A 68 22.96 7.34 28.12
CA ILE A 68 22.54 8.52 28.87
C ILE A 68 22.54 8.15 30.35
N GLU A 69 23.41 8.81 31.13
CA GLU A 69 23.51 8.59 32.57
C GLU A 69 22.43 9.41 33.31
N ARG A 70 22.31 10.69 32.99
CA ARG A 70 21.30 11.61 33.54
C ARG A 70 21.18 12.91 32.75
N ILE A 71 20.12 13.67 33.05
CA ILE A 71 19.91 15.04 32.58
C ILE A 71 19.90 15.96 33.80
N ASN A 72 20.73 17.01 33.80
CA ASN A 72 20.78 17.98 34.90
C ASN A 72 20.12 19.30 34.45
N GLU A 73 18.97 19.65 35.03
CA GLU A 73 18.26 20.91 34.74
C GLU A 73 18.96 22.15 35.31
N ASN A 74 19.91 21.98 36.23
CA ASN A 74 20.70 23.07 36.80
C ASN A 74 21.92 23.47 35.94
N ASN A 75 22.02 22.92 34.73
CA ASN A 75 23.12 23.08 33.79
C ASN A 75 24.54 22.78 34.33
N ARG A 76 24.67 21.91 35.33
CA ARG A 76 26.01 21.57 35.88
C ARG A 76 26.56 20.31 35.22
N ALA A 77 27.73 20.43 34.59
CA ALA A 77 28.55 19.30 34.21
C ALA A 77 29.17 18.65 35.46
N PRO A 78 29.19 17.31 35.53
CA PRO A 78 29.84 16.60 36.62
C PRO A 78 31.36 16.56 36.47
N ASP A 79 32.06 16.49 37.61
CA ASP A 79 33.52 16.43 37.66
C ASP A 79 34.07 15.25 36.86
N GLY A 80 35.08 15.52 36.04
CA GLY A 80 35.76 14.52 35.21
C GLY A 80 35.08 14.23 33.85
N ALA A 81 33.92 14.82 33.55
CA ALA A 81 33.33 14.73 32.21
C ALA A 81 34.02 15.70 31.23
N ARG A 82 34.19 15.26 29.99
CA ARG A 82 34.52 16.16 28.87
C ARG A 82 33.30 17.04 28.59
N VAL A 83 33.43 18.34 28.81
CA VAL A 83 32.35 19.31 28.61
C VAL A 83 32.35 19.79 27.16
N ILE A 84 31.19 19.72 26.51
CA ILE A 84 30.94 20.32 25.20
C ILE A 84 29.83 21.36 25.38
N ASP A 85 30.08 22.58 24.91
CA ASP A 85 29.12 23.66 24.96
C ASP A 85 28.25 23.64 23.70
N VAL A 86 26.96 23.39 23.90
CA VAL A 86 25.94 23.29 22.83
C VAL A 86 24.96 24.47 22.89
N SER A 87 25.40 25.61 23.42
CA SER A 87 24.63 26.86 23.45
C SER A 87 24.05 27.20 22.07
N GLY A 88 22.78 27.61 22.04
CA GLY A 88 22.06 27.97 20.81
C GLY A 88 21.58 26.79 19.97
N HIS A 89 21.80 25.55 20.42
CA HIS A 89 21.41 24.33 19.72
C HIS A 89 20.34 23.55 20.48
N THR A 90 19.58 22.75 19.72
CA THR A 90 18.56 21.85 20.25
C THR A 90 19.02 20.41 20.08
N ILE A 91 18.90 19.62 21.14
CA ILE A 91 19.15 18.18 21.14
C ILE A 91 17.81 17.45 21.01
N TYR A 92 17.65 16.66 19.95
CA TYR A 92 16.49 15.80 19.70
C TYR A 92 16.84 14.33 19.92
N PRO A 93 15.89 13.46 20.33
CA PRO A 93 16.15 12.02 20.37
C PRO A 93 16.53 11.50 18.98
N GLY A 94 17.40 10.49 18.91
CA GLY A 94 17.86 9.93 17.65
C GLY A 94 16.71 9.36 16.83
N PHE A 95 16.72 9.60 15.51
CA PHE A 95 15.64 9.12 14.64
C PHE A 95 15.82 7.64 14.31
N ILE A 96 14.71 6.94 14.07
CA ILE A 96 14.69 5.49 13.80
C ILE A 96 13.90 5.24 12.52
N ASP A 97 14.50 4.52 11.57
CA ASP A 97 13.80 4.03 10.38
C ASP A 97 13.30 2.61 10.65
N ALA A 98 11.99 2.42 10.76
CA ALA A 98 11.39 1.12 11.06
C ALA A 98 11.28 0.19 9.83
N TYR A 99 11.75 0.60 8.65
CA TYR A 99 11.70 -0.24 7.45
C TYR A 99 12.85 0.05 6.48
N SER A 100 13.87 -0.80 6.49
CA SER A 100 15.02 -0.67 5.61
C SER A 100 15.59 -2.02 5.16
N ASN A 101 16.62 -1.95 4.32
CA ASN A 101 17.47 -3.06 3.90
C ASN A 101 18.94 -2.82 4.28
N TYR A 102 19.22 -1.93 5.24
CA TYR A 102 20.58 -1.59 5.64
C TYR A 102 21.26 -2.76 6.33
N GLY A 103 22.54 -2.98 6.01
CA GLY A 103 23.37 -3.99 6.66
C GLY A 103 22.98 -5.44 6.33
N VAL A 104 22.02 -5.66 5.42
CA VAL A 104 21.57 -6.98 4.98
C VAL A 104 21.87 -7.15 3.49
N ALA A 105 22.16 -8.39 3.07
CA ALA A 105 22.41 -8.71 1.68
C ALA A 105 21.23 -8.30 0.80
N GLN A 106 21.52 -7.58 -0.28
CA GLN A 106 20.50 -7.17 -1.24
C GLN A 106 20.07 -8.37 -2.10
N PRO A 107 18.79 -8.44 -2.50
CA PRO A 107 18.38 -9.47 -3.45
C PRO A 107 19.11 -9.28 -4.77
N GLU A 108 19.52 -10.39 -5.37
CA GLU A 108 19.95 -10.36 -6.77
C GLU A 108 18.77 -9.87 -7.61
N LYS A 109 19.04 -8.96 -8.57
CA LYS A 109 18.00 -8.59 -9.53
C LYS A 109 17.55 -9.85 -10.23
N ALA A 110 16.25 -10.13 -10.14
CA ALA A 110 15.66 -11.27 -10.80
C ALA A 110 16.05 -11.22 -12.28
N GLN A 111 16.90 -12.16 -12.74
CA GLN A 111 17.29 -12.28 -14.15
C GLN A 111 16.12 -12.89 -14.93
N ARG A 112 15.00 -12.16 -14.99
CA ARG A 112 13.78 -12.60 -15.65
C ARG A 112 13.91 -12.24 -17.12
N GLY A 113 14.35 -13.21 -17.92
CA GLY A 113 14.38 -13.08 -19.38
C GLY A 113 12.97 -12.83 -19.95
N PRO A 114 12.83 -12.36 -21.20
CA PRO A 114 11.53 -12.22 -21.87
C PRO A 114 10.67 -13.46 -21.67
N TRP A 115 9.36 -13.29 -21.47
CA TRP A 115 8.42 -14.39 -21.23
C TRP A 115 8.51 -15.52 -22.28
N PHE A 116 8.96 -15.20 -23.50
CA PHE A 116 9.16 -16.15 -24.60
C PHE A 116 10.45 -17.00 -24.52
N SER A 117 11.42 -16.64 -23.67
CA SER A 117 12.76 -17.25 -23.62
C SER A 117 13.07 -18.05 -22.36
N THR A 118 12.23 -17.94 -21.31
CA THR A 118 12.44 -18.61 -20.02
C THR A 118 11.43 -19.73 -19.85
N ARG A 119 11.89 -20.95 -19.52
CA ARG A 119 10.98 -22.08 -19.28
C ARG A 119 10.21 -21.86 -17.97
N PRO A 120 8.90 -22.16 -17.92
CA PRO A 120 8.13 -22.11 -16.69
C PRO A 120 8.72 -22.99 -15.60
N GLN A 121 8.86 -22.46 -14.38
CA GLN A 121 9.29 -23.21 -13.20
C GLN A 121 8.10 -23.42 -12.26
N TYR A 122 7.77 -24.68 -11.96
CA TYR A 122 6.67 -25.03 -11.05
C TYR A 122 7.14 -25.41 -9.66
N ASN A 123 8.33 -26.02 -9.55
CA ASN A 123 8.84 -26.53 -8.27
C ASN A 123 10.00 -25.69 -7.76
N ASN A 124 10.05 -25.51 -6.44
CA ASN A 124 11.22 -24.99 -5.75
C ASN A 124 12.20 -26.13 -5.44
N LYS A 125 13.50 -25.85 -5.51
CA LYS A 125 14.54 -26.77 -5.03
C LYS A 125 14.44 -26.80 -3.50
N ARG A 126 14.36 -27.99 -2.91
CA ARG A 126 14.24 -28.14 -1.45
C ARG A 126 15.62 -28.11 -0.79
N GLU A 127 15.88 -27.07 0.00
CA GLU A 127 17.15 -26.83 0.71
C GLU A 127 16.86 -26.33 2.13
N GLY A 128 17.57 -26.85 3.13
CA GLY A 128 17.58 -26.29 4.49
C GLY A 128 16.24 -26.26 5.27
N GLY A 129 15.15 -26.84 4.75
CA GLY A 129 13.81 -26.73 5.33
C GLY A 129 12.98 -25.55 4.80
N ASN A 130 13.29 -25.05 3.59
CA ASN A 130 12.55 -23.99 2.93
C ASN A 130 11.09 -24.37 2.58
N ALA A 131 10.27 -23.34 2.39
CA ALA A 131 8.88 -23.49 1.97
C ALA A 131 8.74 -24.10 0.56
N SER A 132 7.53 -24.57 0.25
CA SER A 132 7.19 -25.11 -1.08
C SER A 132 7.25 -24.08 -2.18
N ASN A 133 6.92 -22.84 -1.83
CA ASN A 133 7.00 -21.70 -2.71
C ASN A 133 8.24 -20.86 -2.38
N ASP A 134 9.01 -20.53 -3.40
CA ASP A 134 10.26 -19.78 -3.36
C ASP A 134 10.06 -18.29 -3.05
N ALA A 135 8.82 -17.80 -3.04
CA ALA A 135 8.49 -16.47 -2.55
C ALA A 135 8.37 -16.39 -1.01
N ILE A 136 8.52 -17.51 -0.30
CA ILE A 136 8.35 -17.60 1.16
C ILE A 136 9.71 -17.82 1.82
N HIS A 137 10.35 -16.73 2.21
CA HIS A 137 11.65 -16.70 2.88
C HIS A 137 11.52 -16.61 4.40
N ALA A 138 10.44 -17.13 4.97
CA ALA A 138 10.17 -17.02 6.40
C ALA A 138 11.24 -17.69 7.30
N HIS A 139 12.02 -18.63 6.76
CA HIS A 139 13.13 -19.28 7.47
C HIS A 139 14.39 -18.41 7.60
N GLU A 140 14.46 -17.28 6.88
CA GLU A 140 15.62 -16.39 6.93
C GLU A 140 15.59 -15.54 8.19
N THR A 141 16.68 -15.53 8.95
CA THR A 141 16.88 -14.65 10.11
C THR A 141 18.04 -13.69 9.81
N TRP A 142 17.74 -12.42 9.58
CA TRP A 142 18.74 -11.51 9.02
C TRP A 142 19.86 -11.13 9.98
N VAL A 143 19.71 -11.37 11.29
CA VAL A 143 20.79 -11.15 12.27
C VAL A 143 22.04 -11.98 11.96
N ASP A 144 21.88 -13.16 11.34
CA ASP A 144 22.98 -14.08 11.04
C ASP A 144 23.97 -13.52 10.00
N THR A 145 23.50 -12.59 9.16
CA THR A 145 24.29 -11.97 8.09
C THR A 145 24.39 -10.45 8.21
N ALA A 146 23.74 -9.87 9.23
CA ALA A 146 23.71 -8.43 9.43
C ALA A 146 25.11 -7.88 9.75
N ALA A 147 25.49 -6.81 9.07
CA ALA A 147 26.76 -6.13 9.26
C ALA A 147 26.60 -4.61 9.28
N SER A 148 27.49 -3.92 9.98
CA SER A 148 27.64 -2.49 9.84
C SER A 148 28.24 -2.15 8.47
N ASP A 149 27.71 -1.10 7.84
CA ASP A 149 28.19 -0.55 6.59
C ASP A 149 28.25 0.97 6.72
N SER A 150 29.41 1.48 7.13
CA SER A 150 29.60 2.91 7.38
C SER A 150 29.31 3.77 6.16
N LYS A 151 29.52 3.26 4.94
CA LYS A 151 29.23 4.00 3.70
C LYS A 151 27.74 4.14 3.46
N THR A 152 26.97 3.06 3.62
CA THR A 152 25.51 3.12 3.45
C THR A 152 24.86 3.85 4.63
N ALA A 153 25.44 3.79 5.83
CA ALA A 153 24.96 4.50 7.01
C ALA A 153 25.02 6.03 6.85
N GLU A 154 25.95 6.58 6.06
CA GLU A 154 26.09 8.02 5.84
C GLU A 154 24.80 8.68 5.33
N SER A 155 24.04 8.03 4.44
CA SER A 155 22.80 8.60 3.92
C SER A 155 21.70 8.71 4.98
N TYR A 156 21.69 7.78 5.95
CA TYR A 156 20.79 7.81 7.09
C TYR A 156 21.23 8.84 8.14
N ILE A 157 22.52 8.79 8.52
CA ILE A 157 23.09 9.66 9.54
C ILE A 157 22.98 11.13 9.14
N GLN A 158 23.20 11.47 7.87
CA GLN A 158 23.04 12.85 7.38
C GLN A 158 21.62 13.41 7.56
N GLN A 159 20.61 12.54 7.64
CA GLN A 159 19.22 12.94 7.91
C GLN A 159 18.85 12.86 9.40
N GLY A 160 19.77 12.43 10.27
CA GLY A 160 19.58 12.32 11.74
C GLY A 160 19.17 10.94 12.25
N PHE A 161 19.10 9.93 11.37
CA PHE A 161 18.82 8.56 11.79
C PHE A 161 19.99 7.96 12.55
N THR A 162 19.67 7.23 13.62
CA THR A 162 20.63 6.61 14.54
C THR A 162 20.50 5.08 14.59
N ALA A 163 19.32 4.56 14.26
CA ALA A 163 19.02 3.15 14.19
C ALA A 163 18.03 2.84 13.08
N VAL A 164 18.02 1.58 12.64
CA VAL A 164 17.16 1.07 11.59
C VAL A 164 16.67 -0.34 11.92
N GLN A 165 15.47 -0.70 11.48
CA GLN A 165 15.01 -2.08 11.38
C GLN A 165 15.21 -2.54 9.93
N SER A 166 15.88 -3.67 9.75
CA SER A 166 16.35 -4.14 8.46
C SER A 166 15.96 -5.58 8.17
N ALA A 167 15.55 -5.82 6.93
CA ALA A 167 15.42 -7.15 6.35
C ALA A 167 15.79 -7.12 4.86
N ARG A 168 15.97 -8.28 4.24
CA ARG A 168 16.07 -8.36 2.78
C ARG A 168 14.67 -8.21 2.18
N LEU A 169 14.43 -7.14 1.44
CA LEU A 169 13.11 -6.81 0.88
C LEU A 169 12.79 -7.64 -0.38
N ASP A 170 12.65 -8.96 -0.21
CA ASP A 170 12.52 -9.94 -1.30
C ASP A 170 11.50 -11.02 -0.95
N GLY A 171 10.42 -11.12 -1.72
CA GLY A 171 9.37 -12.14 -1.57
C GLY A 171 8.13 -11.71 -0.79
N ILE A 172 7.22 -12.67 -0.61
CA ILE A 172 5.94 -12.49 0.08
C ILE A 172 6.15 -12.50 1.59
N PHE A 173 6.88 -13.49 2.11
CA PHE A 173 7.45 -13.45 3.45
C PHE A 173 8.96 -13.27 3.32
N GLN A 174 9.49 -12.26 3.98
CA GLN A 174 10.85 -11.76 3.75
C GLN A 174 11.81 -12.10 4.90
N GLY A 175 11.41 -13.01 5.78
CA GLY A 175 12.21 -13.41 6.95
C GLY A 175 12.10 -12.46 8.14
N GLN A 176 12.76 -12.83 9.24
CA GLN A 176 12.74 -12.10 10.50
C GLN A 176 13.75 -10.94 10.47
N ALA A 177 13.26 -9.72 10.71
CA ALA A 177 14.09 -8.52 10.66
C ALA A 177 15.00 -8.38 11.89
N VAL A 178 16.01 -7.52 11.77
CA VAL A 178 16.93 -7.15 12.85
C VAL A 178 16.89 -5.63 13.06
N THR A 179 16.93 -5.16 14.31
CA THR A 179 17.07 -3.73 14.61
C THR A 179 18.49 -3.43 15.05
N LEU A 180 19.15 -2.49 14.36
CA LEU A 180 20.54 -2.14 14.59
C LEU A 180 20.80 -0.63 14.61
N SER A 181 21.83 -0.24 15.36
CA SER A 181 22.42 1.09 15.34
C SER A 181 23.22 1.30 14.04
N LEU A 182 23.31 2.55 13.61
CA LEU A 182 24.14 3.00 12.50
C LEU A 182 25.59 3.31 12.92
N ALA A 183 25.97 3.02 14.17
CA ALA A 183 27.33 3.20 14.65
C ALA A 183 28.35 2.37 13.84
N ASP A 184 29.54 2.93 13.63
CA ASP A 184 30.65 2.23 12.97
C ASP A 184 31.40 1.33 13.97
N LYS A 185 30.75 0.23 14.35
CA LYS A 185 31.27 -0.78 15.27
C LYS A 185 31.07 -2.18 14.69
N ILE A 186 31.62 -3.20 15.35
CA ILE A 186 31.37 -4.59 14.98
C ILE A 186 29.87 -4.93 15.10
N ALA A 187 29.40 -5.90 14.31
CA ALA A 187 27.99 -6.28 14.24
C ALA A 187 27.36 -6.56 15.63
N ASN A 188 28.09 -7.25 16.51
CA ASN A 188 27.63 -7.58 17.86
C ASN A 188 27.31 -6.36 18.74
N ASP A 189 27.98 -5.22 18.51
CA ASP A 189 27.82 -4.01 19.34
C ASP A 189 26.72 -3.08 18.82
N VAL A 190 26.26 -3.29 17.57
CA VAL A 190 25.23 -2.45 16.95
C VAL A 190 23.83 -3.08 17.01
N ILE A 191 23.69 -4.36 17.35
CA ILE A 191 22.38 -5.02 17.42
C ILE A 191 21.59 -4.53 18.65
N TYR A 192 20.50 -3.79 18.40
CA TYR A 192 19.55 -3.38 19.45
C TYR A 192 18.48 -4.45 19.69
N ARG A 193 18.09 -5.17 18.65
CA ARG A 193 17.16 -6.29 18.73
C ARG A 193 17.51 -7.31 17.65
N ALA A 194 17.91 -8.51 18.08
CA ALA A 194 18.31 -9.59 17.18
C ALA A 194 17.14 -10.19 16.39
N GLN A 195 15.94 -10.22 17.00
CA GLN A 195 14.73 -10.82 16.45
C GLN A 195 13.60 -9.80 16.52
N ALA A 196 13.39 -9.07 15.42
CA ALA A 196 12.29 -8.13 15.25
C ALA A 196 11.18 -8.76 14.38
N GLN A 197 10.11 -8.01 14.10
CA GLN A 197 8.98 -8.55 13.33
C GLN A 197 9.42 -9.07 11.95
N HIS A 198 8.68 -10.06 11.43
CA HIS A 198 8.84 -10.47 10.02
C HIS A 198 8.49 -9.30 9.09
N PHE A 199 9.15 -9.26 7.93
CA PHE A 199 8.76 -8.37 6.83
C PHE A 199 7.99 -9.15 5.75
N GLY A 200 7.13 -8.48 5.00
CA GLY A 200 6.33 -9.11 3.95
C GLY A 200 5.79 -8.14 2.89
N SER A 201 5.32 -8.69 1.78
CA SER A 201 4.62 -7.95 0.73
C SER A 201 3.72 -8.89 -0.11
N PHE A 202 2.92 -8.35 -1.03
CA PHE A 202 2.24 -9.20 -2.02
C PHE A 202 3.16 -9.63 -3.17
N ASP A 203 4.28 -8.95 -3.37
CA ASP A 203 5.21 -9.21 -4.46
C ASP A 203 6.02 -10.49 -4.21
N LYS A 204 6.08 -11.37 -5.21
CA LYS A 204 6.87 -12.61 -5.14
C LYS A 204 8.39 -12.40 -5.21
N GLY A 205 8.86 -11.15 -5.29
CA GLY A 205 10.26 -10.79 -5.18
C GLY A 205 11.09 -11.37 -6.33
N SER A 206 12.14 -12.12 -6.01
CA SER A 206 13.05 -12.74 -6.96
C SER A 206 12.59 -14.13 -7.43
N SER A 207 11.56 -14.70 -6.81
CA SER A 207 11.04 -16.04 -7.14
C SER A 207 10.76 -16.21 -8.63
N GLN A 208 11.30 -17.29 -9.20
CA GLN A 208 11.11 -17.67 -10.60
C GLN A 208 9.93 -18.64 -10.79
N GLN A 209 9.31 -19.11 -9.70
CA GLN A 209 8.14 -19.96 -9.80
C GLN A 209 6.98 -19.23 -10.48
N GLN A 210 6.17 -19.99 -11.22
CA GLN A 210 4.99 -19.49 -11.92
C GLN A 210 3.91 -19.06 -10.94
N TYR A 211 3.62 -19.87 -9.92
CA TYR A 211 2.63 -19.52 -8.90
C TYR A 211 3.31 -18.69 -7.79
N PRO A 212 2.73 -17.57 -7.35
CA PRO A 212 1.55 -16.91 -7.93
C PRO A 212 1.94 -15.95 -9.06
N ASN A 213 1.09 -15.79 -10.08
CA ASN A 213 1.27 -14.76 -11.12
C ASN A 213 0.23 -13.62 -11.03
N SER A 214 -0.72 -13.71 -10.11
CA SER A 214 -1.76 -12.70 -9.87
C SER A 214 -1.77 -12.23 -8.41
N LEU A 215 -2.44 -11.11 -8.14
CA LEU A 215 -2.62 -10.62 -6.76
C LEU A 215 -3.45 -11.60 -5.91
N MET A 216 -4.53 -12.17 -6.47
CA MET A 216 -5.36 -13.16 -5.76
C MET A 216 -4.58 -14.45 -5.45
N GLY A 217 -3.63 -14.84 -6.31
CA GLY A 217 -2.70 -15.93 -6.06
C GLY A 217 -1.77 -15.63 -4.88
N SER A 218 -1.19 -14.43 -4.80
CA SER A 218 -0.37 -14.03 -3.64
C SER A 218 -1.18 -14.05 -2.34
N ILE A 219 -2.42 -13.56 -2.35
CA ILE A 219 -3.31 -13.60 -1.18
C ILE A 219 -3.64 -15.05 -0.79
N ALA A 220 -3.95 -15.91 -1.76
CA ALA A 220 -4.21 -17.33 -1.49
C ALA A 220 -2.98 -18.05 -0.94
N LEU A 221 -1.77 -17.73 -1.43
CA LEU A 221 -0.53 -18.28 -0.93
C LEU A 221 -0.23 -17.83 0.51
N ILE A 222 -0.48 -16.55 0.85
CA ILE A 222 -0.37 -16.05 2.23
C ILE A 222 -1.30 -16.84 3.15
N ARG A 223 -2.58 -16.94 2.77
CA ARG A 223 -3.61 -17.66 3.54
C ARG A 223 -3.25 -19.13 3.76
N GLN A 224 -2.80 -19.81 2.71
CA GLN A 224 -2.36 -21.20 2.81
C GLN A 224 -1.11 -21.34 3.68
N THR A 225 -0.14 -20.43 3.55
CA THR A 225 1.11 -20.46 4.35
C THR A 225 0.83 -20.27 5.84
N LEU A 226 -0.04 -19.35 6.22
CA LEU A 226 -0.43 -19.14 7.62
C LEU A 226 -1.21 -20.33 8.20
N SER A 227 -2.12 -20.92 7.40
CA SER A 227 -2.81 -22.16 7.80
C SER A 227 -1.85 -23.34 7.94
N ASP A 228 -0.86 -23.43 7.06
CA ASP A 228 0.18 -24.45 7.13
C ASP A 228 1.06 -24.25 8.37
N ALA A 229 1.39 -23.01 8.76
CA ALA A 229 2.15 -22.71 9.97
C ALA A 229 1.37 -23.13 11.24
N GLN A 230 0.10 -22.73 11.38
CA GLN A 230 -0.76 -23.16 12.49
C GLN A 230 -0.93 -24.69 12.53
N TRP A 231 -1.08 -25.33 11.37
CA TRP A 231 -1.12 -26.78 11.29
C TRP A 231 0.20 -27.42 11.73
N TYR A 232 1.33 -26.84 11.32
CA TYR A 232 2.64 -27.37 11.59
C TYR A 232 2.97 -27.41 13.08
N GLU A 233 2.55 -26.41 13.87
CA GLU A 233 2.74 -26.38 15.33
C GLU A 233 2.16 -27.62 16.04
N GLN A 234 1.02 -28.13 15.56
CA GLN A 234 0.36 -29.31 16.13
C GLN A 234 0.74 -30.63 15.43
N ALA A 235 1.36 -30.56 14.25
CA ALA A 235 1.65 -31.70 13.39
C ALA A 235 3.11 -32.16 13.49
N TYR A 236 4.06 -31.24 13.67
CA TYR A 236 5.47 -31.60 13.75
C TYR A 236 5.75 -32.53 14.94
N GLY A 237 6.58 -33.55 14.72
CA GLY A 237 6.85 -34.61 15.69
C GLY A 237 5.83 -35.77 15.69
N LYS A 238 4.82 -35.74 14.81
CA LYS A 238 3.84 -36.81 14.60
C LYS A 238 4.01 -37.47 13.24
N ASP A 239 3.41 -38.64 13.08
CA ASP A 239 3.31 -39.35 11.80
C ASP A 239 2.22 -38.71 10.93
N ALA A 240 2.50 -38.49 9.64
CA ALA A 240 1.46 -38.07 8.70
C ALA A 240 0.38 -39.15 8.57
N TYR A 241 -0.85 -38.73 8.28
CA TYR A 241 -2.05 -39.58 8.27
C TYR A 241 -1.96 -40.86 7.40
N GLN A 242 -1.00 -40.93 6.46
CA GLN A 242 -0.71 -42.13 5.66
C GLN A 242 0.78 -42.35 5.37
N GLY A 243 1.69 -42.03 6.30
CA GLY A 243 3.11 -42.22 5.97
C GLY A 243 4.12 -41.88 7.04
N SER A 244 5.23 -41.35 6.54
CA SER A 244 6.40 -40.95 7.29
C SER A 244 6.09 -39.83 8.30
N PRO A 245 6.98 -39.61 9.28
CA PRO A 245 6.93 -38.43 10.13
C PRO A 245 6.81 -37.14 9.31
N VAL A 246 6.04 -36.18 9.81
CA VAL A 246 5.98 -34.83 9.23
C VAL A 246 7.40 -34.28 9.14
N GLU A 247 7.79 -33.83 7.96
CA GLU A 247 9.13 -33.34 7.70
C GLU A 247 9.43 -32.07 8.49
N TYR A 248 10.71 -31.82 8.76
CA TYR A 248 11.10 -30.52 9.29
C TYR A 248 10.97 -29.44 8.20
N ASN A 249 10.25 -28.38 8.51
CA ASN A 249 10.08 -27.20 7.67
C ASN A 249 10.39 -25.95 8.49
N ALA A 250 11.57 -25.37 8.26
CA ALA A 250 12.03 -24.18 8.96
C ALA A 250 11.12 -22.98 8.69
N ALA A 251 10.64 -22.81 7.45
CA ALA A 251 9.81 -21.67 7.10
C ALA A 251 8.47 -21.66 7.84
N LEU A 252 7.84 -22.83 8.05
CA LEU A 252 6.62 -22.94 8.84
C LEU A 252 6.90 -22.84 10.35
N ALA A 253 8.04 -23.35 10.82
CA ALA A 253 8.43 -23.27 12.22
C ALA A 253 8.63 -21.81 12.68
N GLU A 254 9.32 -20.99 11.87
CA GLU A 254 9.57 -19.58 12.18
C GLU A 254 8.29 -18.73 12.16
N LEU A 255 7.24 -19.17 11.46
CA LEU A 255 5.95 -18.48 11.44
C LEU A 255 5.03 -18.83 12.62
N GLY A 256 5.37 -19.82 13.46
CA GLY A 256 4.54 -20.20 14.61
C GLY A 256 4.15 -19.01 15.51
N PRO A 257 5.09 -18.19 15.99
CA PRO A 257 4.78 -17.08 16.90
C PRO A 257 4.22 -15.82 16.20
N ILE A 258 3.89 -15.86 14.90
CA ILE A 258 3.51 -14.66 14.13
C ILE A 258 2.26 -13.95 14.66
N GLU A 259 1.33 -14.68 15.29
CA GLU A 259 0.15 -14.11 15.94
C GLU A 259 0.53 -13.19 17.12
N GLN A 260 1.65 -13.44 17.79
CA GLN A 260 2.14 -12.60 18.90
C GLN A 260 3.18 -11.58 18.44
N GLU A 261 4.04 -11.94 17.49
CA GLU A 261 5.11 -11.07 16.99
C GLU A 261 4.61 -10.03 15.98
N GLY A 262 3.60 -10.38 15.18
CA GLY A 262 3.10 -9.56 14.08
C GLY A 262 4.07 -9.46 12.90
N ILE A 263 3.66 -8.68 11.90
CA ILE A 263 4.39 -8.50 10.64
C ILE A 263 4.42 -7.03 10.21
N VAL A 264 5.54 -6.60 9.63
CA VAL A 264 5.62 -5.34 8.85
C VAL A 264 5.37 -5.67 7.39
N PHE A 265 4.26 -5.18 6.83
CA PHE A 265 3.80 -5.58 5.50
C PHE A 265 3.74 -4.38 4.54
N LYS A 266 4.47 -4.47 3.43
CA LYS A 266 4.48 -3.42 2.40
C LYS A 266 3.25 -3.52 1.50
N VAL A 267 2.59 -2.39 1.32
CA VAL A 267 1.41 -2.22 0.46
C VAL A 267 1.70 -1.21 -0.65
N SER A 268 0.91 -1.24 -1.72
CA SER A 268 1.10 -0.40 -2.91
C SER A 268 0.10 0.75 -3.02
N ASP A 269 -1.04 0.64 -2.32
CA ASP A 269 -2.12 1.61 -2.27
C ASP A 269 -3.05 1.33 -1.06
N ASP A 270 -4.03 2.20 -0.83
CA ASP A 270 -5.08 2.05 0.17
C ASP A 270 -5.90 0.75 0.01
N LYS A 271 -6.12 0.28 -1.23
CA LYS A 271 -6.85 -0.98 -1.49
C LYS A 271 -6.07 -2.19 -1.03
N SER A 272 -4.80 -2.28 -1.39
CA SER A 272 -3.89 -3.35 -0.97
C SER A 272 -3.69 -3.37 0.54
N LEU A 273 -3.70 -2.21 1.21
CA LEU A 273 -3.75 -2.14 2.68
C LEU A 273 -4.97 -2.87 3.25
N LEU A 274 -6.18 -2.55 2.77
CA LEU A 274 -7.40 -3.20 3.26
C LEU A 274 -7.43 -4.70 2.93
N ARG A 275 -6.90 -5.13 1.78
CA ARG A 275 -6.77 -6.55 1.42
C ARG A 275 -5.81 -7.30 2.33
N ALA A 276 -4.65 -6.70 2.62
CA ALA A 276 -3.68 -7.28 3.55
C ALA A 276 -4.28 -7.38 4.95
N GLN A 277 -4.96 -6.33 5.43
CA GLN A 277 -5.68 -6.38 6.70
C GLN A 277 -6.69 -7.52 6.72
N ALA A 278 -7.50 -7.68 5.67
CA ALA A 278 -8.51 -8.73 5.60
C ALA A 278 -7.91 -10.13 5.74
N VAL A 279 -6.85 -10.45 4.98
CA VAL A 279 -6.23 -11.80 5.04
C VAL A 279 -5.52 -12.06 6.37
N PHE A 280 -4.79 -11.09 6.94
CA PHE A 280 -4.11 -11.28 8.22
C PHE A 280 -5.09 -11.34 9.41
N SER A 281 -6.25 -10.68 9.32
CA SER A 281 -7.30 -10.77 10.33
C SER A 281 -7.96 -12.15 10.39
N GLU A 282 -7.89 -12.96 9.31
CA GLU A 282 -8.35 -14.36 9.35
C GLU A 282 -7.51 -15.22 10.32
N PHE A 283 -6.31 -14.75 10.69
CA PHE A 283 -5.32 -15.45 11.53
C PHE A 283 -4.91 -14.66 12.77
N ASP A 284 -5.64 -13.60 13.14
CA ASP A 284 -5.34 -12.75 14.30
C ASP A 284 -3.90 -12.15 14.31
N VAL A 285 -3.27 -11.99 13.13
CA VAL A 285 -1.91 -11.48 13.01
C VAL A 285 -1.90 -9.94 13.07
N PRO A 286 -1.21 -9.32 14.04
CA PRO A 286 -1.04 -7.86 14.08
C PRO A 286 -0.18 -7.37 12.92
N VAL A 287 -0.63 -6.33 12.22
CA VAL A 287 0.09 -5.79 11.05
C VAL A 287 0.47 -4.33 11.26
N THR A 288 1.73 -4.01 10.93
CA THR A 288 2.19 -2.65 10.68
C THR A 288 2.38 -2.49 9.17
N PHE A 289 1.72 -1.53 8.53
CA PHE A 289 1.85 -1.37 7.08
C PHE A 289 2.94 -0.38 6.70
N VAL A 290 3.78 -0.74 5.72
CA VAL A 290 4.56 0.26 4.99
C VAL A 290 3.64 0.89 3.96
N GLY A 291 3.24 2.13 4.23
CA GLY A 291 2.26 2.87 3.46
C GLY A 291 2.72 3.23 2.05
N SER A 292 1.80 3.85 1.34
CA SER A 292 1.82 4.07 -0.11
C SER A 292 1.59 5.52 -0.51
N ASN A 293 1.33 6.41 0.45
CA ASN A 293 0.90 7.80 0.27
C ASN A 293 -0.53 7.99 -0.29
N TYR A 294 -1.33 6.94 -0.34
CA TYR A 294 -2.75 6.99 -0.75
C TYR A 294 -3.74 6.92 0.42
N GLU A 295 -3.28 6.78 1.66
CA GLU A 295 -4.13 6.44 2.81
C GLU A 295 -5.23 7.48 3.07
N TYR A 296 -4.96 8.77 2.81
CA TYR A 296 -5.94 9.85 2.90
C TYR A 296 -7.19 9.64 2.04
N ALA A 297 -7.12 8.84 0.97
CA ALA A 297 -8.23 8.61 0.06
C ALA A 297 -9.33 7.71 0.66
N ARG A 298 -9.03 6.95 1.72
CA ARG A 298 -9.98 6.08 2.45
C ARG A 298 -9.70 6.07 3.95
N LEU A 299 -9.51 7.27 4.50
CA LEU A 299 -9.04 7.48 5.87
C LEU A 299 -9.86 6.73 6.93
N ASP A 300 -11.19 6.73 6.82
CA ASP A 300 -12.08 6.02 7.76
C ASP A 300 -11.87 4.50 7.73
N ALA A 301 -11.66 3.94 6.54
CA ALA A 301 -11.39 2.51 6.39
C ALA A 301 -10.00 2.13 6.91
N VAL A 302 -8.99 2.98 6.65
CA VAL A 302 -7.63 2.81 7.22
C VAL A 302 -7.69 2.88 8.74
N LYS A 303 -8.41 3.85 9.31
CA LYS A 303 -8.61 3.97 10.77
C LYS A 303 -9.23 2.71 11.36
N ALA A 304 -10.24 2.13 10.69
CA ALA A 304 -10.93 0.94 11.17
C ALA A 304 -10.02 -0.31 11.28
N THR A 305 -8.86 -0.32 10.62
CA THR A 305 -7.88 -1.41 10.76
C THR A 305 -7.15 -1.41 12.11
N ASN A 306 -7.07 -0.26 12.78
CA ASN A 306 -6.21 -0.03 13.96
C ASN A 306 -4.72 -0.34 13.74
N ALA A 307 -4.28 -0.48 12.49
CA ALA A 307 -2.90 -0.73 12.14
C ALA A 307 -2.04 0.53 12.29
N LYS A 308 -0.76 0.32 12.59
CA LYS A 308 0.26 1.36 12.53
C LYS A 308 0.80 1.47 11.10
N LEU A 309 1.32 2.64 10.76
CA LEU A 309 1.85 2.92 9.42
C LEU A 309 3.33 3.31 9.46
N ILE A 310 4.07 2.97 8.40
CA ILE A 310 5.42 3.47 8.11
C ILE A 310 5.32 4.20 6.77
N LEU A 311 5.37 5.53 6.78
CA LEU A 311 5.09 6.35 5.61
C LEU A 311 6.39 6.72 4.87
N PRO A 312 6.50 6.40 3.56
CA PRO A 312 7.51 7.01 2.72
C PRO A 312 7.18 8.48 2.52
N LEU A 313 8.20 9.34 2.47
CA LEU A 313 8.02 10.76 2.14
C LEU A 313 8.19 11.03 0.63
N ASP A 314 7.88 10.04 -0.21
CA ASP A 314 7.95 10.14 -1.67
C ASP A 314 6.65 10.72 -2.25
N PHE A 315 6.62 12.04 -2.44
CA PHE A 315 5.44 12.73 -2.96
C PHE A 315 5.46 12.80 -4.49
N PRO A 316 4.28 12.68 -5.15
CA PRO A 316 4.16 12.81 -6.61
C PRO A 316 4.59 14.21 -7.10
N ALA A 317 5.27 14.25 -8.23
CA ALA A 317 5.43 15.44 -9.06
C ALA A 317 4.11 15.76 -9.76
N ALA A 318 3.89 17.04 -10.08
CA ALA A 318 2.74 17.44 -10.89
C ALA A 318 2.85 16.84 -12.30
N PRO A 319 1.75 16.44 -12.93
CA PRO A 319 1.73 16.12 -14.36
C PRO A 319 2.23 17.28 -15.21
N GLU A 320 2.79 16.98 -16.40
CA GLU A 320 3.18 18.00 -17.37
C GLU A 320 1.94 18.65 -17.98
N VAL A 321 1.85 19.98 -17.88
CA VAL A 321 0.70 20.78 -18.30
C VAL A 321 1.09 22.09 -18.97
N SER A 322 2.38 22.31 -19.23
CA SER A 322 2.89 23.55 -19.80
C SER A 322 2.54 23.70 -21.29
N GLY A 323 2.44 22.60 -22.04
CA GLY A 323 1.96 22.60 -23.41
C GLY A 323 0.44 22.66 -23.51
N VAL A 324 -0.04 23.32 -24.56
CA VAL A 324 -1.49 23.52 -24.83
C VAL A 324 -2.24 22.19 -24.95
N THR A 325 -1.59 21.15 -25.50
CA THR A 325 -2.17 19.81 -25.67
C THR A 325 -1.85 18.87 -24.52
N ASP A 326 -0.80 19.14 -23.73
CA ASP A 326 -0.32 18.22 -22.68
C ASP A 326 -1.42 17.95 -21.65
N SER A 327 -2.24 18.97 -21.35
CA SER A 327 -3.37 18.85 -20.42
C SER A 327 -4.51 17.91 -20.87
N LEU A 328 -4.57 17.49 -22.14
CA LEU A 328 -5.60 16.58 -22.63
C LEU A 328 -5.42 15.16 -22.07
N ASP A 329 -4.17 14.73 -21.88
CA ASP A 329 -3.80 13.39 -21.42
C ASP A 329 -3.60 13.33 -19.89
N VAL A 330 -3.78 14.46 -19.19
CA VAL A 330 -3.66 14.52 -17.72
C VAL A 330 -4.97 14.17 -17.05
N ASP A 331 -4.97 13.16 -16.20
CA ASP A 331 -6.14 12.80 -15.41
C ASP A 331 -6.35 13.75 -14.23
N LEU A 332 -7.63 14.01 -13.90
CA LEU A 332 -7.97 14.81 -12.72
C LEU A 332 -7.46 14.14 -11.43
N ALA A 333 -7.43 12.80 -11.40
CA ALA A 333 -6.99 12.06 -10.23
C ALA A 333 -5.51 12.31 -9.92
N ASP A 334 -4.65 12.43 -10.94
CA ASP A 334 -3.23 12.78 -10.80
C ASP A 334 -3.05 14.16 -10.18
N LEU A 335 -3.80 15.16 -10.67
CA LEU A 335 -3.74 16.52 -10.15
C LEU A 335 -4.22 16.60 -8.70
N ARG A 336 -5.29 15.86 -8.35
CA ARG A 336 -5.76 15.75 -6.96
C ARG A 336 -4.71 15.08 -6.07
N HIS A 337 -4.02 14.06 -6.57
CA HIS A 337 -2.99 13.35 -5.81
C HIS A 337 -1.77 14.21 -5.56
N TRP A 338 -1.28 14.89 -6.60
CA TRP A 338 -0.19 15.87 -6.49
C TRP A 338 -0.45 16.88 -5.37
N GLU A 339 -1.66 17.46 -5.34
CA GLU A 339 -1.98 18.48 -4.36
C GLU A 339 -2.10 17.91 -2.93
N ARG A 340 -2.70 16.72 -2.78
CA ARG A 340 -3.13 16.18 -1.47
C ARG A 340 -2.16 15.21 -0.81
N ALA A 341 -1.33 14.49 -1.57
CA ALA A 341 -0.40 13.50 -1.03
C ALA A 341 0.54 14.07 0.07
N PRO A 342 1.05 15.32 -0.04
CA PRO A 342 1.84 15.91 1.04
C PRO A 342 1.07 16.07 2.36
N GLY A 343 -0.27 16.18 2.30
CA GLY A 343 -1.15 16.25 3.47
C GLY A 343 -1.51 14.88 4.08
N ASN A 344 -1.00 13.77 3.55
CA ASN A 344 -1.36 12.43 4.01
C ASN A 344 -1.06 12.21 5.50
N ALA A 345 0.16 12.54 5.94
CA ALA A 345 0.56 12.43 7.35
C ALA A 345 -0.29 13.32 8.28
N ALA A 346 -0.67 14.51 7.82
CA ALA A 346 -1.54 15.42 8.56
C ALA A 346 -2.97 14.84 8.72
N ALA A 347 -3.49 14.22 7.66
CA ALA A 347 -4.78 13.55 7.68
C ALA A 347 -4.79 12.36 8.65
N LEU A 348 -3.75 11.53 8.61
CA LEU A 348 -3.55 10.39 9.53
C LEU A 348 -3.43 10.86 10.98
N ALA A 349 -2.64 11.90 11.25
CA ALA A 349 -2.52 12.48 12.58
C ALA A 349 -3.86 13.02 13.11
N SER A 350 -4.63 13.71 12.26
CA SER A 350 -5.96 14.23 12.61
C SER A 350 -6.99 13.13 12.86
N ALA A 351 -6.79 11.95 12.26
CA ALA A 351 -7.61 10.77 12.49
C ALA A 351 -7.17 9.93 13.71
N ASP A 352 -6.12 10.35 14.43
CA ASP A 352 -5.51 9.62 15.55
C ASP A 352 -4.92 8.26 15.13
N ILE A 353 -4.28 8.22 13.95
CA ILE A 353 -3.56 7.04 13.46
C ILE A 353 -2.06 7.27 13.69
N ASP A 354 -1.41 6.29 14.32
CA ASP A 354 0.03 6.31 14.56
C ASP A 354 0.82 5.90 13.32
N PHE A 355 1.85 6.69 13.02
CA PHE A 355 2.75 6.43 11.91
C PHE A 355 4.20 6.81 12.24
N SER A 356 5.14 6.17 11.56
CA SER A 356 6.54 6.58 11.49
C SER A 356 6.95 6.98 10.07
N PHE A 357 8.12 7.59 9.89
CA PHE A 357 8.69 7.88 8.58
C PHE A 357 9.82 6.92 8.20
N THR A 358 10.06 6.76 6.90
CA THR A 358 11.14 5.95 6.35
C THR A 358 11.84 6.66 5.18
N LEU A 359 13.12 6.37 4.98
CA LEU A 359 13.86 6.73 3.77
C LEU A 359 13.54 5.82 2.58
N HIS A 360 12.84 4.71 2.81
CA HIS A 360 12.40 3.82 1.74
C HIS A 360 11.56 4.58 0.68
N GLN A 361 11.74 4.22 -0.59
CA GLN A 361 11.14 4.83 -1.80
C GLN A 361 11.60 6.26 -2.16
N LEU A 362 12.28 6.99 -1.28
CA LEU A 362 12.87 8.26 -1.67
C LEU A 362 13.93 8.07 -2.75
N GLN A 363 13.87 8.90 -3.79
CA GLN A 363 14.88 8.91 -4.86
C GLN A 363 16.26 9.33 -4.33
N LYS A 364 16.28 10.25 -3.37
CA LYS A 364 17.50 10.71 -2.69
C LYS A 364 17.19 10.90 -1.21
N ALA A 365 18.10 10.44 -0.34
CA ALA A 365 17.97 10.66 1.11
C ALA A 365 17.87 12.14 1.48
N GLY A 366 18.54 13.03 0.72
CA GLY A 366 18.49 14.48 0.95
C GLY A 366 17.12 15.13 0.71
N ASP A 367 16.17 14.44 0.07
CA ASP A 367 14.80 14.95 -0.13
C ASP A 367 13.93 14.76 1.12
N PHE A 368 14.42 14.04 2.14
CA PHE A 368 13.69 13.73 3.37
C PHE A 368 13.19 14.98 4.12
N TRP A 369 14.10 15.89 4.51
CA TRP A 369 13.73 17.10 5.24
C TRP A 369 12.86 18.07 4.44
N PRO A 370 13.15 18.35 3.15
CA PRO A 370 12.24 19.11 2.29
C PRO A 370 10.81 18.55 2.29
N ASN A 371 10.66 17.23 2.12
CA ASN A 371 9.34 16.59 2.07
C ASN A 371 8.67 16.55 3.45
N LEU A 372 9.40 16.31 4.54
CA LEU A 372 8.84 16.36 5.88
C LEU A 372 8.32 17.76 6.23
N ARG A 373 9.06 18.81 5.86
CA ARG A 373 8.62 20.21 6.02
C ARG A 373 7.41 20.52 5.15
N LYS A 374 7.35 19.98 3.94
CA LYS A 374 6.14 20.05 3.10
C LYS A 374 4.94 19.42 3.80
N ALA A 375 5.08 18.26 4.45
CA ALA A 375 4.00 17.67 5.24
C ALA A 375 3.54 18.57 6.40
N VAL A 376 4.46 19.25 7.09
CA VAL A 376 4.17 20.23 8.15
C VAL A 376 3.43 21.46 7.59
N GLN A 377 3.83 21.98 6.43
CA GLN A 377 3.13 23.07 5.73
C GLN A 377 1.68 22.66 5.34
N HIS A 378 1.48 21.39 5.03
CA HIS A 378 0.16 20.80 4.76
C HIS A 378 -0.62 20.43 6.04
N GLY A 379 -0.15 20.83 7.22
CA GLY A 379 -0.89 20.76 8.48
C GLY A 379 -0.45 19.68 9.46
N LEU A 380 0.66 18.98 9.21
CA LEU A 380 1.22 18.03 10.18
C LEU A 380 1.79 18.79 11.38
N ASP A 381 1.31 18.44 12.58
CA ASP A 381 1.82 18.96 13.84
C ASP A 381 3.28 18.51 14.10
N LYS A 382 4.10 19.42 14.66
CA LYS A 382 5.54 19.18 14.88
C LYS A 382 5.81 18.10 15.92
N ASP A 383 5.01 18.01 16.97
CA ASP A 383 5.17 16.96 17.98
C ASP A 383 4.76 15.59 17.42
N ARG A 384 3.71 15.54 16.59
CA ARG A 384 3.36 14.31 15.84
C ARG A 384 4.46 13.94 14.85
N ALA A 385 5.05 14.89 14.14
CA ALA A 385 6.18 14.64 13.26
C ALA A 385 7.40 14.10 14.03
N LEU A 386 7.72 14.66 15.20
CA LEU A 386 8.81 14.17 16.04
C LEU A 386 8.52 12.78 16.61
N ALA A 387 7.27 12.50 17.01
CA ALA A 387 6.86 11.17 17.46
C ALA A 387 7.06 10.11 16.35
N ALA A 388 6.75 10.48 15.10
CA ALA A 388 6.93 9.64 13.91
C ALA A 388 8.41 9.40 13.53
N LEU A 389 9.34 10.21 14.04
CA LEU A 389 10.78 9.98 13.89
C LEU A 389 11.39 9.20 15.05
N THR A 390 10.75 9.17 16.22
CA THR A 390 11.38 8.75 17.48
C THR A 390 10.60 7.64 18.20
N THR A 391 9.58 8.00 18.98
CA THR A 391 8.88 7.09 19.89
C THR A 391 8.05 6.02 19.18
N ILE A 392 7.38 6.36 18.07
CA ILE A 392 6.57 5.42 17.29
C ILE A 392 7.45 4.38 16.57
N PRO A 393 8.47 4.75 15.78
CA PRO A 393 9.34 3.76 15.16
C PRO A 393 10.12 2.92 16.19
N ALA A 394 10.46 3.47 17.37
CA ALA A 394 11.03 2.67 18.46
C ALA A 394 10.08 1.56 18.93
N GLN A 395 8.77 1.83 18.95
CA GLN A 395 7.76 0.83 19.32
C GLN A 395 7.57 -0.22 18.22
N ILE A 396 7.54 0.18 16.95
CA ILE A 396 7.46 -0.73 15.80
C ILE A 396 8.68 -1.66 15.77
N ALA A 397 9.88 -1.09 15.92
CA ALA A 397 11.13 -1.85 15.94
C ALA A 397 11.38 -2.61 17.26
N GLY A 398 10.50 -2.47 18.26
CA GLY A 398 10.61 -3.20 19.53
C GLY A 398 11.82 -2.81 20.38
N VAL A 399 12.22 -1.54 20.36
CA VAL A 399 13.39 -0.96 21.06
C VAL A 399 13.06 0.27 21.92
N SER A 400 11.79 0.48 22.28
CA SER A 400 11.35 1.62 23.11
C SER A 400 12.00 1.71 24.49
N ASP A 401 12.63 0.63 24.98
CA ASP A 401 13.39 0.57 26.22
C ASP A 401 14.85 1.05 26.07
N LYS A 402 15.31 1.24 24.84
CA LYS A 402 16.71 1.57 24.52
C LYS A 402 16.86 2.86 23.72
N ALA A 403 15.93 3.17 22.82
CA ALA A 403 16.02 4.27 21.87
C ALA A 403 14.68 5.01 21.69
N GLY A 404 14.70 6.14 20.97
CA GLY A 404 13.52 6.96 20.67
C GLY A 404 13.15 8.00 21.74
N LYS A 405 13.92 8.10 22.82
CA LYS A 405 13.83 9.15 23.86
C LYS A 405 15.21 9.51 24.39
N ILE A 406 15.34 10.70 24.97
CA ILE A 406 16.51 11.08 25.78
C ILE A 406 16.12 10.91 27.25
N ALA A 407 16.49 9.78 27.83
CA ALA A 407 16.19 9.45 29.22
C ALA A 407 17.32 8.62 29.86
N PRO A 408 17.51 8.68 31.19
CA PRO A 408 18.50 7.86 31.89
C PRO A 408 18.36 6.36 31.55
N GLY A 409 19.47 5.72 31.21
CA GLY A 409 19.53 4.29 30.85
C GLY A 409 19.39 3.99 29.36
N TYR A 410 18.88 4.95 28.56
CA TYR A 410 18.77 4.82 27.10
C TYR A 410 20.15 4.92 26.45
N MET A 411 20.26 4.42 25.22
CA MET A 411 21.45 4.64 24.40
C MET A 411 21.62 6.13 24.12
N ALA A 412 22.86 6.59 24.09
CA ALA A 412 23.18 7.97 23.75
C ALA A 412 23.10 8.19 22.24
N ASP A 413 21.89 8.03 21.71
CA ASP A 413 21.49 8.23 20.33
C ASP A 413 20.64 9.50 20.22
N PHE A 414 21.21 10.56 19.64
CA PHE A 414 20.53 11.85 19.54
C PHE A 414 21.11 12.72 18.41
N VAL A 415 20.36 13.75 18.06
CA VAL A 415 20.70 14.70 17.00
C VAL A 415 20.87 16.07 17.61
N ILE A 416 21.96 16.76 17.30
CA ILE A 416 22.15 18.17 17.64
C ILE A 416 21.86 19.01 16.40
N ALA A 417 20.93 19.96 16.52
CA ALA A 417 20.52 20.82 15.43
C ALA A 417 20.58 22.31 15.82
N GLU A 418 20.86 23.15 14.82
CA GLU A 418 20.67 24.59 14.90
C GLU A 418 19.28 24.93 14.34
N GLY A 419 18.51 25.76 15.04
CA GLY A 419 17.14 26.11 14.66
C GLY A 419 16.12 24.98 14.89
N ASP A 420 14.91 25.15 14.32
CA ASP A 420 13.84 24.15 14.41
C ASP A 420 13.83 23.28 13.15
N LEU A 421 14.10 21.98 13.32
CA LEU A 421 14.20 21.02 12.21
C LEU A 421 12.96 20.98 11.30
N PHE A 422 11.77 21.28 11.83
CA PHE A 422 10.51 21.23 11.09
C PHE A 422 10.17 22.52 10.34
N THR A 423 11.04 23.54 10.39
CA THR A 423 10.91 24.77 9.60
C THR A 423 12.15 25.01 8.74
N ASP A 424 13.27 25.33 9.38
CA ASP A 424 14.45 25.91 8.75
C ASP A 424 15.77 25.39 9.35
N GLY A 425 15.70 24.57 10.40
CA GLY A 425 16.86 24.09 11.13
C GLY A 425 17.78 23.17 10.33
N THR A 426 19.01 23.00 10.81
CA THR A 426 20.02 22.13 10.19
C THR A 426 20.66 21.23 11.22
N ILE A 427 20.90 19.98 10.85
CA ILE A 427 21.60 19.02 11.71
C ILE A 427 23.10 19.35 11.71
N LYS A 428 23.68 19.49 12.89
CA LYS A 428 25.12 19.76 13.08
C LYS A 428 25.90 18.51 13.43
N SER A 429 25.38 17.68 14.33
CA SER A 429 25.98 16.39 14.63
C SER A 429 24.94 15.35 15.02
N VAL A 430 25.31 14.08 14.81
CA VAL A 430 24.52 12.92 15.20
C VAL A 430 25.35 12.07 16.12
N TRP A 431 24.80 11.72 17.27
CA TRP A 431 25.45 10.89 18.27
C TRP A 431 24.90 9.46 18.16
N LEU A 432 25.81 8.51 18.06
CA LEU A 432 25.55 7.08 17.89
C LEU A 432 26.22 6.35 19.03
N GLN A 433 25.44 5.81 19.98
CA GLN A 433 25.95 5.16 21.18
C GLN A 433 27.01 6.00 21.90
N GLY A 434 26.77 7.31 22.04
CA GLY A 434 27.65 8.26 22.72
C GLY A 434 28.89 8.70 21.94
N GLN A 435 29.01 8.31 20.67
CA GLN A 435 30.06 8.80 19.77
C GLN A 435 29.50 9.82 18.79
N GLU A 436 30.20 10.94 18.65
CA GLU A 436 29.79 12.03 17.77
C GLU A 436 30.21 11.76 16.32
N LYS A 437 29.24 11.85 15.40
CA LYS A 437 29.47 12.07 13.98
C LYS A 437 29.14 13.53 13.66
N GLU A 438 30.19 14.34 13.54
CA GLU A 438 30.06 15.74 13.14
C GLU A 438 29.71 15.83 11.65
N LEU A 439 28.68 16.62 11.31
CA LEU A 439 28.27 16.95 9.95
C LEU A 439 28.64 18.39 9.59
N ALA A 440 28.53 19.29 10.56
CA ALA A 440 28.96 20.67 10.49
C ALA A 440 29.37 21.16 11.90
N PRO A 441 30.32 22.09 12.01
CA PRO A 441 30.77 22.58 13.30
C PRO A 441 29.62 23.25 14.06
N LEU A 442 29.52 22.99 15.38
CA LEU A 442 28.53 23.61 16.28
C LEU A 442 28.71 25.14 16.38
N ARG A 443 29.90 25.65 16.07
CA ARG A 443 30.16 27.08 15.98
C ARG A 443 30.93 27.35 14.70
N GLN A 444 30.29 28.04 13.77
CA GLN A 444 30.96 28.52 12.58
C GLN A 444 31.20 30.03 12.72
N ALA A 445 32.43 30.48 12.51
CA ALA A 445 32.71 31.92 12.57
C ALA A 445 31.98 32.67 11.45
N ASP A 446 31.18 33.66 11.81
CA ASP A 446 30.49 34.53 10.86
C ASP A 446 31.37 35.73 10.51
N PHE A 447 31.83 35.78 9.26
CA PHE A 447 32.65 36.86 8.75
C PHE A 447 31.83 37.87 7.94
N ASN A 448 30.51 37.67 7.74
CA ASN A 448 29.71 38.55 6.91
C ASN A 448 29.54 39.95 7.50
N GLY A 449 29.40 40.94 6.62
CA GLY A 449 29.19 42.34 6.98
C GLY A 449 30.48 43.17 7.01
N SER A 450 30.39 44.33 7.64
CA SER A 450 31.46 45.34 7.67
C SER A 450 32.26 45.20 8.96
N ILE A 451 33.52 44.78 8.87
CA ILE A 451 34.44 44.64 10.01
C ILE A 451 35.47 45.77 9.94
N VAL A 452 35.53 46.59 10.98
CA VAL A 452 36.48 47.71 11.07
C VAL A 452 37.62 47.31 12.01
N ALA A 453 38.86 47.44 11.53
CA ALA A 453 40.06 47.13 12.29
C ALA A 453 41.08 48.28 12.21
N ASP A 454 41.84 48.47 13.28
CA ASP A 454 43.04 49.32 13.25
C ASP A 454 44.25 48.47 12.87
N ILE A 455 44.86 48.76 11.72
CA ILE A 455 46.07 48.09 11.26
C ILE A 455 47.18 49.13 11.13
N ALA A 456 48.12 49.10 12.08
CA ALA A 456 49.26 50.02 12.15
C ALA A 456 48.86 51.52 12.18
N GLY A 457 47.80 51.88 12.91
CA GLY A 457 47.33 53.26 13.07
C GLY A 457 46.50 53.80 11.91
N GLN A 458 46.08 52.93 10.98
CA GLN A 458 45.13 53.23 9.91
C GLN A 458 43.87 52.37 10.06
N SER A 459 42.71 53.01 9.90
CA SER A 459 41.42 52.32 9.90
C SER A 459 41.22 51.57 8.58
N VAL A 460 40.98 50.27 8.68
CA VAL A 460 40.76 49.36 7.57
C VAL A 460 39.39 48.73 7.73
N THR A 461 38.56 48.80 6.68
CA THR A 461 37.23 48.17 6.67
C THR A 461 37.25 46.97 5.74
N PHE A 462 36.85 45.81 6.26
CA PHE A 462 36.59 44.60 5.49
C PHE A 462 35.09 44.50 5.24
N GLU A 463 34.67 44.61 3.98
CA GLU A 463 33.29 44.38 3.56
C GLU A 463 33.18 42.96 3.00
N LEU A 464 32.64 42.04 3.79
CA LEU A 464 32.67 40.61 3.52
C LEU A 464 31.25 40.06 3.29
N LYS A 465 31.11 39.11 2.36
CA LYS A 465 29.84 38.45 2.05
C LYS A 465 30.01 37.02 1.56
N GLY A 466 29.06 36.16 1.95
CA GLY A 466 28.95 34.76 1.54
C GLY A 466 29.58 33.81 2.54
N ASP A 467 28.95 32.64 2.74
CA ASP A 467 29.31 31.71 3.81
C ASP A 467 30.42 30.73 3.40
N GLU A 468 30.23 29.94 2.35
CA GLU A 468 31.26 28.97 1.90
C GLU A 468 32.36 29.62 1.05
N ARG A 469 31.99 30.60 0.21
CA ARG A 469 32.91 31.36 -0.63
C ARG A 469 32.84 32.84 -0.26
N VAL A 470 33.58 33.19 0.78
CA VAL A 470 33.65 34.57 1.27
C VAL A 470 34.28 35.46 0.20
N GLY A 471 33.47 36.36 -0.37
CA GLY A 471 33.91 37.44 -1.24
C GLY A 471 33.86 38.77 -0.50
N GLY A 472 34.42 39.83 -1.08
CA GLY A 472 34.39 41.12 -0.43
C GLY A 472 35.40 42.13 -0.95
N GLU A 473 35.54 43.23 -0.23
CA GLU A 473 36.53 44.27 -0.47
C GLU A 473 37.23 44.71 0.83
N VAL A 474 38.51 45.08 0.71
CA VAL A 474 39.27 45.79 1.75
C VAL A 474 39.30 47.27 1.39
N LYS A 475 38.83 48.13 2.29
CA LYS A 475 38.81 49.57 2.14
C LYS A 475 39.82 50.23 3.09
N VAL A 476 40.62 51.13 2.54
CA VAL A 476 41.60 51.95 3.29
C VAL A 476 41.46 53.39 2.79
N GLY A 477 40.88 54.28 3.60
CA GLY A 477 40.50 55.63 3.15
C GLY A 477 39.48 55.58 1.99
N GLU A 478 39.76 56.28 0.89
CA GLU A 478 38.90 56.26 -0.33
C GLU A 478 39.22 55.11 -1.29
N SER A 479 40.27 54.31 -1.02
CA SER A 479 40.70 53.21 -1.89
C SER A 479 40.03 51.89 -1.48
N SER A 480 39.53 51.13 -2.46
CA SER A 480 38.95 49.80 -2.27
C SER A 480 39.63 48.76 -3.15
N SER A 481 39.79 47.53 -2.65
CA SER A 481 40.31 46.40 -3.42
C SER A 481 39.56 45.11 -3.11
N LYS A 482 39.22 44.35 -4.17
CA LYS A 482 38.55 43.06 -4.02
C LYS A 482 39.45 42.01 -3.38
N LEU A 483 38.83 41.16 -2.57
CA LEU A 483 39.44 39.95 -2.04
C LEU A 483 39.84 39.00 -3.18
N ARG A 484 41.03 38.41 -3.07
CA ARG A 484 41.54 37.35 -3.92
C ARG A 484 42.01 36.18 -3.06
N SER A 485 41.91 34.97 -3.59
CA SER A 485 42.37 33.75 -2.91
C SER A 485 41.80 33.58 -1.49
N ALA A 486 40.54 33.99 -1.28
CA ALA A 486 39.88 33.84 -0.01
C ALA A 486 39.70 32.34 0.32
N ARG A 487 40.10 31.96 1.53
CA ARG A 487 39.98 30.61 2.09
C ARG A 487 39.43 30.75 3.51
N ARG A 488 38.33 30.09 3.77
CA ARG A 488 37.71 30.01 5.08
C ARG A 488 38.01 28.65 5.70
N ASP A 489 38.23 28.64 6.99
CA ASP A 489 38.26 27.47 7.87
C ASP A 489 37.29 27.72 9.06
N GLU A 490 37.08 26.74 9.95
CA GLU A 490 36.03 26.78 11.01
C GLU A 490 35.99 28.09 11.82
N GLY A 491 37.15 28.64 12.17
CA GLY A 491 37.29 29.87 12.95
C GLY A 491 38.08 31.00 12.28
N SER A 492 38.57 30.80 11.05
CA SER A 492 39.47 31.75 10.40
C SER A 492 39.13 32.02 8.93
N LEU A 493 39.48 33.22 8.47
CA LEU A 493 39.33 33.66 7.09
C LEU A 493 40.66 34.25 6.61
N SER A 494 41.27 33.62 5.62
CA SER A 494 42.51 34.08 4.99
C SER A 494 42.24 34.60 3.59
N PHE A 495 42.79 35.76 3.20
CA PHE A 495 42.67 36.30 1.84
C PHE A 495 43.81 37.25 1.48
N VAL A 496 43.81 37.69 0.21
CA VAL A 496 44.79 38.61 -0.34
C VAL A 496 44.07 39.81 -0.96
N ALA A 497 44.54 41.03 -0.69
CA ALA A 497 44.01 42.25 -1.30
C ALA A 497 45.14 43.24 -1.60
N ASN A 498 44.94 44.15 -2.57
CA ASN A 498 45.86 45.27 -2.74
C ASN A 498 45.48 46.36 -1.73
N ALA A 499 46.45 46.88 -1.00
CA ALA A 499 46.22 47.96 -0.05
C ALA A 499 47.50 48.79 0.11
N ASN A 500 47.34 50.08 0.39
CA ASN A 500 48.43 50.94 0.81
C ASN A 500 48.27 51.23 2.30
N LEU A 501 48.96 50.44 3.12
CA LEU A 501 48.93 50.57 4.58
C LEU A 501 50.28 51.11 5.07
N ASN A 502 50.24 52.22 5.81
CA ASN A 502 51.41 52.88 6.40
C ASN A 502 52.55 53.13 5.36
N GLY A 503 52.18 53.57 4.16
CA GLY A 503 53.12 53.89 3.07
C GLY A 503 53.65 52.69 2.27
N ASN A 504 53.18 51.47 2.55
CA ASN A 504 53.55 50.25 1.81
C ASN A 504 52.41 49.86 0.85
N ASP A 505 52.49 50.35 -0.39
CA ASP A 505 51.58 49.99 -1.47
C ASP A 505 51.95 48.63 -2.08
N GLY A 506 50.98 47.74 -2.22
CA GLY A 506 51.19 46.42 -2.81
C GLY A 506 50.19 45.36 -2.35
N VAL A 507 50.59 44.10 -2.50
CA VAL A 507 49.76 42.95 -2.16
C VAL A 507 49.92 42.60 -0.68
N TRP A 508 48.83 42.62 0.07
CA TRP A 508 48.75 42.25 1.47
C TRP A 508 48.05 40.90 1.65
N ARG A 509 48.55 40.08 2.59
CA ARG A 509 47.91 38.83 3.03
C ARG A 509 47.28 39.05 4.39
N PHE A 510 46.02 38.69 4.55
CA PHE A 510 45.26 38.85 5.77
C PHE A 510 44.78 37.49 6.28
N GLN A 511 44.74 37.33 7.59
CA GLN A 511 44.03 36.27 8.31
C GLN A 511 43.19 36.93 9.40
N LEU A 512 41.89 36.69 9.40
CA LEU A 512 40.95 37.12 10.43
C LEU A 512 40.44 35.89 11.18
N GLU A 513 40.25 36.02 12.48
CA GLU A 513 39.67 35.03 13.38
C GLU A 513 38.60 35.71 14.22
N GLN A 514 37.42 35.10 14.32
CA GLN A 514 36.36 35.64 15.17
C GLN A 514 36.62 35.19 16.62
N THR A 515 36.77 36.15 17.53
CA THR A 515 37.09 35.89 18.94
C THR A 515 35.87 36.01 19.86
N ALA A 516 34.85 36.75 19.44
CA ALA A 516 33.51 36.80 20.02
C ALA A 516 32.51 37.25 18.93
N GLU A 517 31.20 37.22 19.22
CA GLU A 517 30.14 37.52 18.25
C GLU A 517 30.38 38.79 17.41
N GLN A 518 30.86 39.87 18.04
CA GLN A 518 31.16 41.15 17.39
C GLN A 518 32.66 41.48 17.30
N SER A 519 33.54 40.59 17.77
CA SER A 519 34.98 40.84 17.93
C SER A 519 35.82 39.90 17.07
N PHE A 520 36.84 40.47 16.44
CA PHE A 520 37.75 39.78 15.54
C PHE A 520 39.19 40.08 15.95
N ALA A 521 40.07 39.11 15.77
CA ALA A 521 41.51 39.29 15.82
C ALA A 521 42.09 38.90 14.46
N GLY A 522 43.25 39.41 14.10
CA GLY A 522 43.86 39.04 12.83
C GLY A 522 45.30 39.43 12.68
N VAL A 523 45.88 38.97 11.57
CA VAL A 523 47.26 39.21 11.17
C VAL A 523 47.27 39.69 9.72
N ALA A 524 47.97 40.80 9.47
CA ALA A 524 48.21 41.35 8.14
C ALA A 524 49.72 41.30 7.83
N ILE A 525 50.10 40.72 6.69
CA ILE A 525 51.49 40.63 6.24
C ILE A 525 51.65 41.45 4.95
N GLY A 526 52.49 42.48 5.01
CA GLY A 526 52.73 43.40 3.91
C GLY A 526 53.70 42.88 2.84
N PRO A 527 53.85 43.60 1.70
CA PRO A 527 54.73 43.20 0.60
C PRO A 527 56.23 43.15 0.95
N ASN A 528 56.63 43.82 2.03
CA ASN A 528 57.99 43.80 2.58
C ASN A 528 58.22 42.67 3.60
N GLY A 529 57.21 41.84 3.89
CA GLY A 529 57.27 40.73 4.83
C GLY A 529 56.99 41.09 6.29
N ASN A 530 56.71 42.35 6.62
CA ASN A 530 56.38 42.77 7.98
C ASN A 530 54.98 42.26 8.38
N GLU A 531 54.90 41.65 9.55
CA GLU A 531 53.67 41.13 10.16
C GLU A 531 53.09 42.15 11.16
N VAL A 532 51.79 42.43 11.05
CA VAL A 532 51.05 43.33 11.94
C VAL A 532 49.83 42.60 12.48
N ARG A 533 49.72 42.48 13.81
CA ARG A 533 48.52 41.98 14.47
C ARG A 533 47.50 43.10 14.68
N PHE A 534 46.23 42.80 14.52
CA PHE A 534 45.14 43.76 14.69
C PHE A 534 43.95 43.13 15.41
N ASN A 535 43.12 43.98 16.00
CA ASN A 535 41.78 43.62 16.47
C ASN A 535 40.76 44.40 15.63
N GLY A 536 39.64 43.77 15.32
CA GLY A 536 38.54 44.35 14.59
C GLY A 536 37.23 44.19 15.33
N THR A 537 36.29 45.09 15.06
CA THR A 537 34.92 45.00 15.54
C THR A 537 33.97 45.14 14.36
N ARG A 538 32.90 44.35 14.34
CA ARG A 538 31.85 44.53 13.35
C ARG A 538 31.21 45.91 13.55
N SER A 539 31.12 46.68 12.48
CA SER A 539 30.48 48.00 12.46
C SER A 539 28.97 47.81 12.30
N GLU A 540 28.18 48.52 13.10
CA GLU A 540 26.74 48.68 12.89
C GLU A 540 26.50 49.56 11.65
N THR A 541 26.72 49.01 10.46
CA THR A 541 26.12 49.54 9.25
C THR A 541 24.85 48.74 9.02
N THR A 542 23.72 49.43 8.83
CA THR A 542 22.40 48.85 8.56
C THR A 542 22.49 47.77 7.49
N ALA A 543 22.69 46.53 7.92
CA ALA A 543 22.20 45.40 7.18
C ALA A 543 20.69 45.64 7.10
N ASP A 544 20.16 45.64 5.88
CA ASP A 544 18.77 45.26 5.69
C ASP A 544 18.59 43.97 6.46
N THR A 545 18.08 44.11 7.68
CA THR A 545 17.42 43.04 8.39
C THR A 545 16.20 42.80 7.53
N ALA A 546 16.39 41.99 6.50
CA ALA A 546 15.38 41.02 6.15
C ALA A 546 15.24 40.15 7.41
N THR A 547 14.52 40.69 8.40
CA THR A 547 13.65 39.90 9.24
C THR A 547 12.84 39.10 8.24
N THR A 548 13.27 37.88 7.95
CA THR A 548 12.36 36.79 7.66
C THR A 548 11.46 36.75 8.88
N GLU A 549 10.41 37.56 8.85
CA GLU A 549 9.26 37.36 9.68
C GLU A 549 8.88 35.91 9.45
N ASN A 550 9.10 35.08 10.47
CA ASN A 550 8.48 33.78 10.64
C ASN A 550 6.97 34.05 10.78
N SER A 551 6.35 34.49 9.69
CA SER A 551 4.93 34.35 9.49
C SER A 551 4.68 32.84 9.52
N PRO A 552 3.83 32.34 10.42
CA PRO A 552 3.47 30.93 10.40
C PRO A 552 3.01 30.60 8.99
N ALA A 553 3.66 29.63 8.34
CA ALA A 553 3.33 29.23 6.98
C ALA A 553 1.81 29.11 6.86
N GLU A 554 1.21 29.91 5.97
CA GLU A 554 -0.22 29.85 5.72
C GLU A 554 -0.56 28.40 5.34
N ARG A 555 -1.49 27.78 6.09
CA ARG A 555 -1.88 26.40 5.84
C ARG A 555 -2.35 26.29 4.39
N VAL A 556 -1.85 25.27 3.69
CA VAL A 556 -2.23 25.05 2.29
C VAL A 556 -3.73 24.76 2.19
N GLU A 557 -4.47 25.65 1.52
CA GLU A 557 -5.85 25.37 1.12
C GLU A 557 -5.86 24.49 -0.14
N TYR A 558 -6.70 23.45 -0.12
CA TYR A 558 -6.87 22.53 -1.25
C TYR A 558 -7.92 23.06 -2.21
N VAL A 559 -7.54 23.14 -3.49
CA VAL A 559 -8.48 23.36 -4.60
C VAL A 559 -9.21 22.06 -4.93
N SER A 560 -8.51 20.93 -4.81
CA SER A 560 -9.06 19.61 -5.06
C SER A 560 -10.15 19.23 -4.07
N ARG A 561 -11.16 18.56 -4.59
CA ARG A 561 -12.18 17.87 -3.78
C ARG A 561 -11.70 16.47 -3.45
N LEU A 562 -11.96 16.04 -2.21
CA LEU A 562 -11.82 14.63 -1.85
C LEU A 562 -13.14 13.92 -2.16
N THR A 563 -13.09 12.98 -3.10
CA THR A 563 -14.27 12.18 -3.50
C THR A 563 -14.01 10.70 -3.29
N TYR A 564 -15.07 9.89 -3.35
CA TYR A 564 -15.04 8.45 -3.23
C TYR A 564 -15.70 7.81 -4.46
N PRO A 565 -14.94 7.04 -5.27
CA PRO A 565 -13.48 6.99 -5.28
C PRO A 565 -12.88 8.37 -5.64
N ASN A 566 -11.60 8.58 -5.31
CA ASN A 566 -10.92 9.87 -5.55
C ASN A 566 -10.44 10.02 -7.00
N VAL A 567 -11.35 9.81 -7.93
CA VAL A 567 -11.19 9.93 -9.40
C VAL A 567 -12.32 10.81 -9.95
N ALA A 568 -12.35 11.04 -11.27
CA ALA A 568 -13.46 11.73 -11.91
C ALA A 568 -14.82 11.05 -11.60
N TYR A 569 -15.89 11.83 -11.46
CA TYR A 569 -17.24 11.36 -11.11
C TYR A 569 -17.39 10.68 -9.74
N GLY A 570 -16.37 10.72 -8.87
CA GLY A 570 -16.50 10.30 -7.48
C GLY A 570 -17.53 11.15 -6.71
N HIS A 571 -18.13 10.57 -5.67
CA HIS A 571 -19.11 11.25 -4.81
C HIS A 571 -18.46 11.76 -3.52
N ASP A 572 -19.04 12.77 -2.87
CA ASP A 572 -18.54 13.27 -1.56
C ASP A 572 -18.74 12.23 -0.42
N GLY A 573 -19.50 11.17 -0.70
CA GLY A 573 -19.77 10.03 0.15
C GLY A 573 -20.77 9.10 -0.54
N LEU A 574 -21.15 7.99 0.10
CA LEU A 574 -22.19 7.12 -0.44
C LEU A 574 -23.54 7.87 -0.54
N PRO A 575 -24.25 7.81 -1.68
CA PRO A 575 -25.57 8.44 -1.80
C PRO A 575 -26.53 7.98 -0.71
N GLU A 576 -27.28 8.90 -0.11
CA GLU A 576 -28.19 8.59 1.00
C GLU A 576 -29.35 7.68 0.55
N ARG A 577 -29.81 6.82 1.48
CA ARG A 577 -31.00 6.00 1.27
C ARG A 577 -32.23 6.88 1.40
N GLN A 578 -33.16 6.77 0.46
CA GLN A 578 -34.37 7.58 0.41
C GLN A 578 -35.62 6.70 0.38
N ASN A 579 -36.69 7.20 0.99
CA ASN A 579 -38.03 6.70 0.73
C ASN A 579 -38.58 7.44 -0.50
N VAL A 580 -39.01 6.70 -1.52
CA VAL A 580 -39.31 7.25 -2.83
C VAL A 580 -40.73 6.87 -3.23
N HIS A 581 -41.46 7.82 -3.81
CA HIS A 581 -42.72 7.58 -4.50
C HIS A 581 -42.54 7.90 -5.98
N ILE A 582 -42.47 6.87 -6.82
CA ILE A 582 -42.46 7.00 -8.27
C ILE A 582 -43.91 7.03 -8.74
N LYS A 583 -44.32 8.07 -9.47
CA LYS A 583 -45.70 8.26 -9.89
C LYS A 583 -45.90 8.07 -11.38
N ASN A 584 -47.00 7.44 -11.76
CA ASN A 584 -47.52 7.40 -13.13
C ASN A 584 -46.51 6.88 -14.18
N ALA A 585 -45.75 5.83 -13.83
CA ALA A 585 -44.79 5.21 -14.72
C ALA A 585 -45.40 4.07 -15.55
N THR A 586 -44.75 3.73 -16.67
CA THR A 586 -44.89 2.40 -17.29
C THR A 586 -43.89 1.44 -16.64
N VAL A 587 -44.37 0.56 -15.77
CA VAL A 587 -43.57 -0.33 -14.93
C VAL A 587 -43.44 -1.71 -15.59
N TRP A 588 -42.21 -2.07 -15.95
CA TRP A 588 -41.85 -3.39 -16.42
C TRP A 588 -41.47 -4.24 -15.22
N THR A 589 -42.34 -5.14 -14.77
CA THR A 589 -42.10 -5.89 -13.52
C THR A 589 -41.04 -6.98 -13.67
N ALA A 590 -40.83 -7.48 -14.89
CA ALA A 590 -40.05 -8.67 -15.24
C ALA A 590 -40.55 -9.99 -14.61
N ASP A 591 -41.64 -9.98 -13.84
CA ASP A 591 -42.30 -11.20 -13.36
C ASP A 591 -43.68 -11.39 -14.03
N GLU A 592 -44.48 -12.31 -13.51
CA GLU A 592 -45.80 -12.66 -14.03
C GLU A 592 -46.81 -11.50 -14.10
N ALA A 593 -46.56 -10.39 -13.39
CA ALA A 593 -47.41 -9.19 -13.47
C ALA A 593 -47.25 -8.42 -14.79
N GLY A 594 -46.21 -8.71 -15.59
CA GLY A 594 -46.07 -8.13 -16.93
C GLY A 594 -45.66 -6.65 -16.92
N VAL A 595 -46.27 -5.87 -17.82
CA VAL A 595 -46.07 -4.43 -17.94
C VAL A 595 -47.31 -3.71 -17.41
N LEU A 596 -47.12 -2.81 -16.45
CA LEU A 596 -48.19 -2.05 -15.81
C LEU A 596 -48.10 -0.59 -16.26
N GLU A 597 -49.21 -0.04 -16.77
CA GLU A 597 -49.27 1.36 -17.19
C GLU A 597 -49.82 2.24 -16.05
N ASN A 598 -49.53 3.55 -16.08
CA ASN A 598 -50.04 4.55 -15.13
C ASN A 598 -49.87 4.14 -13.66
N THR A 599 -48.75 3.49 -13.34
CA THR A 599 -48.54 2.82 -12.07
C THR A 599 -47.64 3.62 -11.14
N ASP A 600 -47.99 3.63 -9.86
CA ASP A 600 -47.22 4.20 -8.76
C ASP A 600 -46.42 3.10 -8.03
N ILE A 601 -45.22 3.45 -7.56
CA ILE A 601 -44.36 2.60 -6.74
C ILE A 601 -43.95 3.35 -5.49
N LEU A 602 -44.30 2.81 -4.31
CA LEU A 602 -43.77 3.26 -3.02
C LEU A 602 -42.58 2.39 -2.63
N ILE A 603 -41.46 3.03 -2.37
CA ILE A 603 -40.21 2.43 -1.89
C ILE A 603 -39.99 2.86 -0.45
N ARG A 604 -39.71 1.90 0.43
CA ARG A 604 -39.46 2.16 1.85
C ARG A 604 -38.28 1.34 2.34
N ASP A 605 -37.38 1.97 3.09
CA ASP A 605 -36.26 1.31 3.77
C ASP A 605 -35.33 0.51 2.84
N GLY A 606 -35.31 0.81 1.54
CA GLY A 606 -34.48 0.12 0.54
C GLY A 606 -35.19 -1.00 -0.22
N GLU A 607 -36.50 -1.16 -0.04
CA GLU A 607 -37.32 -2.22 -0.63
C GLU A 607 -38.56 -1.66 -1.34
N PHE A 608 -39.09 -2.40 -2.32
CA PHE A 608 -40.39 -2.09 -2.91
C PHE A 608 -41.48 -2.38 -1.86
N TYR A 609 -42.17 -1.34 -1.41
CA TYR A 609 -43.17 -1.44 -0.35
C TYR A 609 -44.58 -1.66 -0.89
N ARG A 610 -45.00 -0.88 -1.89
CA ARG A 610 -46.31 -1.03 -2.56
C ARG A 610 -46.24 -0.67 -4.03
N ILE A 611 -46.98 -1.41 -4.86
CA ILE A 611 -47.11 -1.16 -6.30
C ILE A 611 -48.61 -1.12 -6.64
N GLY A 612 -49.06 -0.10 -7.35
CA GLY A 612 -50.47 0.03 -7.73
C GLY A 612 -50.81 1.39 -8.31
N GLU A 613 -52.08 1.65 -8.56
CA GLU A 613 -52.55 2.94 -9.10
C GLU A 613 -52.94 3.90 -7.97
N ASP A 614 -52.81 5.21 -8.21
CA ASP A 614 -53.26 6.30 -7.34
C ASP A 614 -52.83 6.16 -5.86
N LEU A 615 -51.56 5.81 -5.63
CA LEU A 615 -51.06 5.63 -4.28
C LEU A 615 -50.90 6.99 -3.59
N ARG A 616 -51.28 7.04 -2.30
CA ARG A 616 -51.09 8.25 -1.50
C ARG A 616 -49.62 8.38 -1.11
N THR A 617 -48.96 9.47 -1.50
CA THR A 617 -47.60 9.82 -1.06
C THR A 617 -47.54 9.93 0.47
N PRO A 618 -46.77 9.06 1.16
CA PRO A 618 -46.53 9.23 2.58
C PRO A 618 -45.67 10.48 2.87
N SER A 619 -45.77 11.02 4.08
CA SER A 619 -44.97 12.18 4.48
C SER A 619 -43.47 11.85 4.44
N GLY A 620 -42.65 12.79 3.95
CA GLY A 620 -41.19 12.65 3.88
C GLY A 620 -40.67 11.81 2.71
N TYR A 621 -41.53 11.34 1.80
CA TYR A 621 -41.10 10.63 0.59
C TYR A 621 -40.64 11.63 -0.48
N THR A 622 -39.51 11.33 -1.11
CA THR A 622 -39.11 11.97 -2.36
C THR A 622 -40.07 11.55 -3.47
N VAL A 623 -40.70 12.50 -4.15
CA VAL A 623 -41.63 12.20 -5.25
C VAL A 623 -40.88 12.32 -6.57
N ILE A 624 -40.99 11.29 -7.41
CA ILE A 624 -40.51 11.29 -8.79
C ILE A 624 -41.74 11.18 -9.69
N ASP A 625 -42.03 12.24 -10.45
CA ASP A 625 -43.02 12.18 -11.53
C ASP A 625 -42.40 11.45 -12.72
N ALA A 626 -42.87 10.24 -12.98
CA ALA A 626 -42.39 9.39 -14.05
C ALA A 626 -43.40 9.31 -15.20
N THR A 627 -44.27 10.33 -15.35
CA THR A 627 -45.20 10.43 -16.48
C THR A 627 -44.47 10.36 -17.81
N GLY A 628 -44.80 9.37 -18.63
CA GLY A 628 -44.16 9.11 -19.92
C GLY A 628 -42.79 8.44 -19.84
N MET A 629 -42.34 8.06 -18.65
CA MET A 629 -41.10 7.32 -18.42
C MET A 629 -41.40 5.83 -18.18
N HIS A 630 -40.37 5.00 -18.32
CA HIS A 630 -40.44 3.58 -18.02
C HIS A 630 -39.58 3.23 -16.81
N VAL A 631 -40.04 2.28 -15.99
CA VAL A 631 -39.28 1.76 -14.84
C VAL A 631 -39.05 0.26 -15.05
N THR A 632 -37.80 -0.19 -14.92
CA THR A 632 -37.43 -1.61 -14.97
C THR A 632 -36.72 -2.01 -13.68
N PRO A 633 -36.61 -3.32 -13.34
CA PRO A 633 -35.64 -3.75 -12.35
C PRO A 633 -34.24 -3.37 -12.83
N GLY A 634 -33.30 -3.26 -11.89
CA GLY A 634 -31.89 -3.12 -12.19
C GLY A 634 -31.40 -4.25 -13.08
N ILE A 635 -30.60 -3.93 -14.11
CA ILE A 635 -29.96 -4.94 -14.95
C ILE A 635 -28.90 -5.69 -14.13
N ILE A 636 -28.79 -6.99 -14.37
CA ILE A 636 -27.86 -7.89 -13.69
C ILE A 636 -27.01 -8.59 -14.76
N ASP A 637 -25.70 -8.39 -14.69
CA ASP A 637 -24.75 -9.08 -15.57
C ASP A 637 -24.26 -10.38 -14.92
N GLU A 638 -24.54 -11.53 -15.54
CA GLU A 638 -24.09 -12.83 -15.04
C GLU A 638 -22.59 -13.07 -15.29
N HIS A 639 -21.97 -12.34 -16.22
CA HIS A 639 -20.56 -12.56 -16.57
C HIS A 639 -19.82 -11.25 -16.82
N SER A 640 -18.99 -10.85 -15.84
CA SER A 640 -18.17 -9.66 -16.00
C SER A 640 -16.75 -9.82 -15.43
N HIS A 641 -15.86 -9.01 -15.99
CA HIS A 641 -14.46 -8.85 -15.58
C HIS A 641 -14.12 -7.41 -15.19
N ILE A 642 -15.12 -6.53 -15.06
CA ILE A 642 -14.93 -5.19 -14.48
C ILE A 642 -14.58 -5.30 -13.00
N ALA A 643 -14.02 -4.25 -12.41
CA ALA A 643 -13.78 -4.13 -10.99
C ALA A 643 -12.92 -5.27 -10.42
N ILE A 644 -11.97 -5.80 -11.20
CA ILE A 644 -10.97 -6.79 -10.77
C ILE A 644 -9.60 -6.13 -10.85
N ASP A 645 -8.81 -6.24 -9.79
CA ASP A 645 -7.52 -5.58 -9.63
C ASP A 645 -6.37 -6.55 -9.88
N GLN A 646 -5.37 -6.12 -10.66
CA GLN A 646 -4.09 -6.82 -10.82
C GLN A 646 -4.20 -8.28 -11.28
N GLY A 647 -5.03 -8.49 -12.32
CA GLY A 647 -5.16 -9.75 -13.05
C GLY A 647 -6.47 -10.49 -12.78
N VAL A 648 -7.10 -10.98 -13.85
CA VAL A 648 -8.36 -11.76 -13.81
C VAL A 648 -8.15 -13.28 -13.78
N ASN A 649 -6.93 -13.75 -14.05
CA ASN A 649 -6.57 -15.17 -14.03
C ASN A 649 -5.33 -15.39 -13.15
N GLU A 650 -5.37 -16.40 -12.28
CA GLU A 650 -4.18 -17.05 -11.72
C GLU A 650 -3.83 -18.21 -12.65
N ALA A 651 -3.16 -17.90 -13.76
CA ALA A 651 -2.99 -18.83 -14.88
C ALA A 651 -1.86 -19.86 -14.68
N SER A 652 -1.11 -19.75 -13.58
CA SER A 652 0.08 -20.56 -13.36
C SER A 652 -0.24 -22.05 -13.17
N GLU A 653 -1.34 -22.39 -12.54
CA GLU A 653 -1.77 -23.79 -12.34
C GLU A 653 -3.11 -24.08 -13.03
N ALA A 654 -3.47 -25.36 -13.19
CA ALA A 654 -4.68 -25.75 -13.92
C ALA A 654 -5.93 -25.90 -13.02
N ILE A 655 -5.72 -26.05 -11.72
CA ILE A 655 -6.75 -26.00 -10.68
C ILE A 655 -6.30 -24.94 -9.69
N THR A 656 -7.03 -23.84 -9.60
CA THR A 656 -6.75 -22.73 -8.67
C THR A 656 -7.99 -22.37 -7.84
N SER A 657 -8.76 -23.38 -7.44
CA SER A 657 -10.03 -23.18 -6.71
C SER A 657 -9.87 -22.46 -5.37
N GLU A 658 -8.66 -22.35 -4.83
CA GLU A 658 -8.35 -21.59 -3.63
C GLU A 658 -8.36 -20.06 -3.82
N VAL A 659 -8.16 -19.56 -5.05
CA VAL A 659 -8.10 -18.10 -5.29
C VAL A 659 -9.50 -17.50 -5.36
N ARG A 660 -9.64 -16.24 -4.93
CA ARG A 660 -10.95 -15.57 -4.79
C ARG A 660 -10.93 -14.23 -5.52
N ILE A 661 -11.88 -14.02 -6.44
CA ILE A 661 -12.12 -12.69 -7.03
C ILE A 661 -12.54 -11.69 -5.95
N GLY A 662 -13.25 -12.15 -4.92
CA GLY A 662 -13.61 -11.35 -3.75
C GLY A 662 -12.42 -10.71 -3.03
N ASP A 663 -11.21 -11.28 -3.13
CA ASP A 663 -9.99 -10.74 -2.51
C ASP A 663 -9.40 -9.58 -3.32
N VAL A 664 -9.80 -9.42 -4.60
CA VAL A 664 -9.22 -8.45 -5.55
C VAL A 664 -10.25 -7.55 -6.21
N VAL A 665 -11.41 -7.34 -5.59
CA VAL A 665 -12.39 -6.36 -6.07
C VAL A 665 -11.77 -4.95 -6.09
N ASN A 666 -11.92 -4.25 -7.20
CA ASN A 666 -11.48 -2.86 -7.41
C ASN A 666 -12.68 -1.90 -7.34
N PRO A 667 -12.93 -1.26 -6.19
CA PRO A 667 -14.03 -0.30 -6.05
C PRO A 667 -13.79 1.04 -6.77
N ASP A 668 -12.60 1.27 -7.32
CA ASP A 668 -12.23 2.52 -7.99
C ASP A 668 -12.42 2.43 -9.52
N ASP A 669 -12.87 1.28 -10.06
CA ASP A 669 -13.02 1.08 -11.50
C ASP A 669 -14.16 1.93 -12.08
N ILE A 670 -13.81 2.87 -12.96
CA ILE A 670 -14.76 3.77 -13.64
C ILE A 670 -15.85 3.02 -14.44
N HIS A 671 -15.61 1.77 -14.82
CA HIS A 671 -16.61 0.95 -15.49
C HIS A 671 -17.81 0.62 -14.58
N ILE A 672 -17.69 0.73 -13.26
CA ILE A 672 -18.82 0.69 -12.32
C ILE A 672 -19.77 1.87 -12.60
N TYR A 673 -19.25 3.10 -12.62
CA TYR A 673 -20.05 4.30 -12.90
C TYR A 673 -20.66 4.26 -14.31
N ARG A 674 -19.88 3.82 -15.31
CA ARG A 674 -20.36 3.68 -16.69
C ARG A 674 -21.45 2.61 -16.83
N SER A 675 -21.36 1.53 -16.05
CA SER A 675 -22.38 0.46 -16.02
C SER A 675 -23.69 0.96 -15.38
N LEU A 676 -23.59 1.74 -14.29
CA LEU A 676 -24.75 2.41 -13.69
C LEU A 676 -25.44 3.35 -14.69
N ALA A 677 -24.68 4.09 -15.50
CA ALA A 677 -25.21 4.94 -16.57
C ALA A 677 -25.93 4.16 -17.70
N GLY A 678 -25.71 2.84 -17.78
CA GLY A 678 -26.42 1.90 -18.65
C GLY A 678 -27.54 1.11 -17.96
N GLY A 679 -27.79 1.33 -16.67
CA GLY A 679 -28.86 0.69 -15.91
C GLY A 679 -28.46 -0.63 -15.23
N THR A 680 -27.20 -1.01 -15.33
CA THR A 680 -26.66 -2.20 -14.66
C THR A 680 -26.42 -1.89 -13.18
N THR A 681 -26.94 -2.74 -12.31
CA THR A 681 -26.93 -2.57 -10.85
C THR A 681 -26.12 -3.64 -10.14
N MET A 682 -25.98 -4.81 -10.75
CA MET A 682 -25.24 -5.94 -10.21
C MET A 682 -24.43 -6.65 -11.29
N ALA A 683 -23.33 -7.27 -10.87
CA ALA A 683 -22.52 -8.12 -11.73
C ALA A 683 -21.96 -9.30 -10.92
N GLN A 684 -21.83 -10.46 -11.56
CA GLN A 684 -20.94 -11.52 -11.06
C GLN A 684 -19.55 -11.31 -11.66
N LEU A 685 -18.57 -11.10 -10.80
CA LEU A 685 -17.17 -11.05 -11.17
C LEU A 685 -16.59 -12.45 -11.14
N LEU A 686 -15.98 -12.88 -12.25
CA LEU A 686 -15.43 -14.23 -12.36
C LEU A 686 -13.94 -14.20 -12.72
N HIS A 687 -13.26 -15.27 -12.31
CA HIS A 687 -12.01 -15.65 -12.92
C HIS A 687 -12.22 -15.82 -14.44
N GLY A 688 -11.17 -15.61 -15.22
CA GLY A 688 -11.22 -15.84 -16.67
C GLY A 688 -11.26 -17.33 -17.04
N SER A 689 -10.86 -17.64 -18.28
CA SER A 689 -10.91 -18.97 -18.91
C SER A 689 -9.54 -19.65 -19.06
N ALA A 690 -8.53 -19.20 -18.33
CA ALA A 690 -7.19 -19.78 -18.40
C ALA A 690 -7.11 -21.22 -17.81
N ASN A 691 -8.02 -21.58 -16.90
CA ASN A 691 -7.91 -22.77 -16.06
C ASN A 691 -9.14 -23.66 -16.20
N PRO A 692 -8.98 -25.00 -16.34
CA PRO A 692 -10.08 -25.96 -16.22
C PRO A 692 -10.97 -25.69 -15.00
N ILE A 693 -10.35 -25.57 -13.82
CA ILE A 693 -11.00 -25.11 -12.59
C ILE A 693 -10.29 -23.82 -12.17
N GLY A 694 -10.94 -22.68 -12.38
CA GLY A 694 -10.43 -21.37 -12.00
C GLY A 694 -10.71 -21.03 -10.54
N GLY A 695 -10.84 -19.73 -10.28
CA GLY A 695 -11.08 -19.18 -8.95
C GLY A 695 -12.55 -18.99 -8.60
N GLN A 696 -12.78 -18.74 -7.31
CA GLN A 696 -14.07 -18.41 -6.72
C GLN A 696 -14.58 -17.06 -7.23
N ALA A 697 -15.85 -17.02 -7.65
CA ALA A 697 -16.49 -15.82 -8.18
C ALA A 697 -17.10 -14.96 -7.06
N GLN A 698 -17.37 -13.69 -7.35
CA GLN A 698 -17.95 -12.73 -6.41
C GLN A 698 -19.10 -11.96 -7.06
N VAL A 699 -20.30 -12.07 -6.51
CA VAL A 699 -21.42 -11.20 -6.89
C VAL A 699 -21.29 -9.86 -6.16
N ILE A 700 -21.39 -8.76 -6.90
CA ILE A 700 -21.35 -7.40 -6.36
C ILE A 700 -22.58 -6.59 -6.75
N LYS A 701 -22.96 -5.65 -5.89
CA LYS A 701 -23.80 -4.51 -6.25
C LYS A 701 -22.88 -3.34 -6.62
N LEU A 702 -23.18 -2.65 -7.71
CA LEU A 702 -22.36 -1.57 -8.29
C LEU A 702 -22.47 -0.26 -7.48
N ARG A 703 -22.13 -0.31 -6.20
CA ARG A 703 -22.24 0.80 -5.23
C ARG A 703 -21.07 1.77 -5.39
N TRP A 704 -21.07 2.58 -6.45
CA TRP A 704 -20.01 3.56 -6.72
C TRP A 704 -19.72 4.45 -5.50
N GLY A 705 -18.45 4.51 -5.10
CA GLY A 705 -17.98 5.19 -3.87
C GLY A 705 -17.87 4.31 -2.63
N ALA A 706 -18.34 3.06 -2.67
CA ALA A 706 -18.16 2.10 -1.59
C ALA A 706 -16.72 1.58 -1.46
N THR A 707 -16.42 0.87 -0.38
CA THR A 707 -15.25 -0.03 -0.29
C THR A 707 -15.52 -1.35 -1.02
N ALA A 708 -14.45 -2.12 -1.28
CA ALA A 708 -14.55 -3.44 -1.91
C ALA A 708 -15.55 -4.36 -1.19
N ASP A 709 -15.46 -4.46 0.14
CA ASP A 709 -16.37 -5.30 0.93
C ASP A 709 -17.81 -4.80 0.90
N GLN A 710 -18.02 -3.48 0.96
CA GLN A 710 -19.36 -2.91 0.85
C GLN A 710 -20.00 -3.11 -0.54
N MET A 711 -19.24 -3.45 -1.58
CA MET A 711 -19.81 -3.82 -2.88
C MET A 711 -20.25 -5.29 -2.93
N LYS A 712 -19.65 -6.17 -2.13
CA LYS A 712 -19.98 -7.60 -2.09
C LYS A 712 -21.43 -7.80 -1.69
N PHE A 713 -22.09 -8.75 -2.34
CA PHE A 713 -23.46 -9.13 -2.00
C PHE A 713 -23.47 -10.46 -1.25
N ASP A 714 -23.34 -10.40 0.07
CA ASP A 714 -23.16 -11.56 0.94
C ASP A 714 -24.33 -12.56 0.92
N ALA A 715 -25.51 -12.12 0.47
CA ALA A 715 -26.67 -13.00 0.33
C ALA A 715 -26.63 -13.84 -0.97
N ALA A 716 -25.70 -13.57 -1.90
CA ALA A 716 -25.42 -14.47 -3.00
C ALA A 716 -24.66 -15.70 -2.47
N PRO A 717 -25.10 -16.93 -2.80
CA PRO A 717 -24.33 -18.10 -2.42
C PRO A 717 -22.97 -18.13 -3.14
N PRO A 718 -21.95 -18.76 -2.55
CA PRO A 718 -20.63 -18.88 -3.16
C PRO A 718 -20.69 -19.58 -4.52
N SER A 719 -19.88 -19.11 -5.47
CA SER A 719 -19.75 -19.72 -6.78
C SER A 719 -18.30 -19.79 -7.25
N ILE A 720 -18.06 -20.53 -8.33
CA ILE A 720 -16.72 -20.77 -8.88
C ILE A 720 -16.76 -20.86 -10.41
N LYS A 721 -15.71 -20.35 -11.05
CA LYS A 721 -15.53 -20.41 -12.50
C LYS A 721 -14.83 -21.71 -12.91
N PHE A 722 -15.44 -22.41 -13.87
CA PHE A 722 -14.79 -23.46 -14.66
C PHE A 722 -14.59 -22.96 -16.09
N ALA A 723 -13.69 -23.59 -16.85
CA ALA A 723 -13.57 -23.32 -18.28
C ALA A 723 -13.24 -24.57 -19.10
N LEU A 724 -13.74 -24.57 -20.33
CA LEU A 724 -13.54 -25.60 -21.34
C LEU A 724 -12.87 -24.97 -22.59
N GLY A 725 -12.66 -25.76 -23.64
CA GLY A 725 -12.30 -25.22 -24.95
C GLY A 725 -10.81 -25.00 -25.21
N GLU A 726 -10.53 -24.14 -26.19
CA GLU A 726 -9.20 -23.86 -26.72
C GLU A 726 -8.28 -23.16 -25.71
N ASN A 727 -8.85 -22.36 -24.81
CA ASN A 727 -8.11 -21.53 -23.84
C ASN A 727 -7.42 -22.40 -22.78
N VAL A 728 -8.17 -23.29 -22.12
CA VAL A 728 -7.65 -24.11 -21.01
C VAL A 728 -6.59 -25.13 -21.44
N LYS A 729 -6.65 -25.59 -22.71
CA LYS A 729 -5.64 -26.45 -23.32
C LYS A 729 -4.47 -25.70 -23.94
N GLN A 730 -4.40 -24.38 -23.75
CA GLN A 730 -3.29 -23.52 -24.17
C GLN A 730 -3.01 -23.56 -25.69
N SER A 731 -4.07 -23.60 -26.51
CA SER A 731 -3.93 -23.76 -27.98
C SER A 731 -3.16 -22.63 -28.68
N ARG A 732 -3.10 -21.46 -28.04
CA ARG A 732 -2.37 -20.28 -28.53
C ARG A 732 -0.87 -20.29 -28.21
N TYR A 733 -0.41 -21.19 -27.33
CA TYR A 733 0.98 -21.21 -26.87
C TYR A 733 1.87 -22.04 -27.81
N PRO A 734 3.10 -21.58 -28.11
CA PRO A 734 4.11 -22.43 -28.70
C PRO A 734 4.40 -23.66 -27.83
N SER A 735 4.69 -24.79 -28.46
CA SER A 735 4.85 -26.09 -27.78
C SER A 735 5.95 -26.12 -26.71
N TRP A 736 6.96 -25.25 -26.78
CA TRP A 736 8.02 -25.16 -25.78
C TRP A 736 7.69 -24.29 -24.56
N LEU A 737 6.62 -23.48 -24.62
CA LEU A 737 6.06 -22.73 -23.49
C LEU A 737 4.91 -23.51 -22.82
N SER A 738 4.23 -24.36 -23.59
CA SER A 738 3.12 -25.20 -23.13
C SER A 738 3.61 -26.42 -22.33
N SER A 739 4.04 -26.18 -21.10
CA SER A 739 4.52 -27.22 -20.16
C SER A 739 3.49 -27.61 -19.09
N ARG A 740 2.42 -26.81 -18.92
CA ARG A 740 1.32 -27.10 -17.99
C ARG A 740 0.40 -28.17 -18.57
N TYR A 741 0.13 -29.24 -17.81
CA TYR A 741 -0.96 -30.16 -18.15
C TYR A 741 -2.31 -29.51 -17.77
N PRO A 742 -3.36 -29.54 -18.62
CA PRO A 742 -3.54 -30.36 -19.82
C PRO A 742 -3.33 -29.60 -21.15
N GLN A 743 -3.01 -30.33 -22.22
CA GLN A 743 -2.84 -29.80 -23.60
C GLN A 743 -3.88 -30.36 -24.59
N THR A 744 -4.90 -31.07 -24.09
CA THR A 744 -5.96 -31.69 -24.89
C THR A 744 -7.29 -31.64 -24.15
N ARG A 745 -8.42 -31.71 -24.87
CA ARG A 745 -9.77 -31.79 -24.27
C ARG A 745 -9.95 -33.02 -23.36
N MET A 746 -9.37 -34.16 -23.73
CA MET A 746 -9.36 -35.36 -22.89
C MET A 746 -8.60 -35.13 -21.58
N GLY A 747 -7.50 -34.37 -21.65
CA GLY A 747 -6.73 -34.01 -20.45
C GLY A 747 -7.48 -33.05 -19.53
N VAL A 748 -8.33 -32.16 -20.08
CA VAL A 748 -9.21 -31.28 -19.29
C VAL A 748 -10.17 -32.11 -18.44
N GLU A 749 -10.89 -33.07 -19.07
CA GLU A 749 -11.78 -33.98 -18.33
C GLU A 749 -11.00 -34.78 -17.27
N THR A 750 -9.87 -35.37 -17.67
CA THR A 750 -9.06 -36.21 -16.77
C THR A 750 -8.60 -35.42 -15.54
N LEU A 751 -8.12 -34.19 -15.74
CA LEU A 751 -7.69 -33.32 -14.65
C LEU A 751 -8.83 -32.97 -13.70
N MET A 752 -10.02 -32.62 -14.23
CA MET A 752 -11.17 -32.32 -13.39
C MET A 752 -11.58 -33.52 -12.54
N ARG A 753 -11.61 -34.73 -13.13
CA ARG A 753 -11.91 -35.97 -12.40
C ARG A 753 -10.89 -36.27 -11.32
N ASP A 754 -9.60 -36.08 -11.62
CA ASP A 754 -8.51 -36.25 -10.67
C ASP A 754 -8.65 -35.29 -9.48
N GLY A 755 -8.92 -34.00 -9.74
CA GLY A 755 -9.15 -33.00 -8.70
C GLY A 755 -10.29 -33.35 -7.74
N PHE A 756 -11.46 -33.77 -8.26
CA PHE A 756 -12.58 -34.19 -7.41
C PHE A 756 -12.30 -35.50 -6.67
N THR A 757 -11.54 -36.42 -7.27
CA THR A 757 -11.11 -37.64 -6.59
C THR A 757 -10.18 -37.32 -5.42
N ALA A 758 -9.18 -36.46 -5.63
CA ALA A 758 -8.28 -35.98 -4.59
C ALA A 758 -9.03 -35.26 -3.45
N ALA A 759 -10.08 -34.49 -3.78
CA ALA A 759 -10.93 -33.87 -2.78
C ALA A 759 -11.66 -34.91 -1.92
N LEU A 760 -12.24 -35.96 -2.52
CA LEU A 760 -12.88 -37.07 -1.81
C LEU A 760 -11.89 -37.86 -0.94
N GLU A 761 -10.67 -38.10 -1.42
CA GLU A 761 -9.59 -38.72 -0.63
C GLU A 761 -9.20 -37.86 0.58
N TYR A 762 -9.13 -36.56 0.39
CA TYR A 762 -8.87 -35.61 1.46
C TYR A 762 -10.01 -35.59 2.50
N ARG A 763 -11.29 -35.61 2.08
CA ARG A 763 -12.43 -35.79 3.00
C ARG A 763 -12.31 -37.09 3.79
N ALA A 764 -12.01 -38.20 3.11
CA ALA A 764 -11.83 -39.50 3.76
C ALA A 764 -10.69 -39.46 4.80
N ALA A 765 -9.59 -38.78 4.50
CA ALA A 765 -8.49 -38.58 5.45
C ALA A 765 -8.92 -37.78 6.68
N GLN A 766 -9.66 -36.68 6.50
CA GLN A 766 -10.21 -35.90 7.60
C GLN A 766 -11.14 -36.72 8.48
N GLU A 767 -12.08 -37.47 7.88
CA GLU A 767 -13.05 -38.28 8.61
C GLU A 767 -12.37 -39.38 9.43
N ALA A 768 -11.38 -40.04 8.85
CA ALA A 768 -10.74 -41.14 9.54
C ALA A 768 -9.72 -40.65 10.60
N TYR A 769 -9.12 -39.46 10.44
CA TYR A 769 -8.47 -38.76 11.56
C TYR A 769 -9.46 -38.43 12.70
N ARG A 770 -10.67 -37.95 12.37
CA ARG A 770 -11.73 -37.69 13.38
C ARG A 770 -12.17 -38.96 14.11
N LYS A 771 -12.01 -40.15 13.53
CA LYS A 771 -12.33 -41.44 14.17
C LYS A 771 -11.23 -41.96 15.11
N LEU A 772 -10.01 -41.43 15.02
CA LEU A 772 -8.91 -41.81 15.91
C LEU A 772 -9.23 -41.47 17.37
N SER A 773 -8.82 -42.35 18.28
CA SER A 773 -8.83 -42.10 19.71
C SER A 773 -7.86 -40.97 20.09
N ARG A 774 -8.02 -40.41 21.29
CA ARG A 774 -7.11 -39.37 21.81
C ARG A 774 -5.65 -39.81 21.78
N SER A 775 -5.35 -41.05 22.18
CA SER A 775 -3.97 -41.58 22.20
C SER A 775 -3.38 -41.77 20.80
N GLU A 776 -4.22 -42.03 19.80
CA GLU A 776 -3.77 -42.10 18.40
C GLU A 776 -3.52 -40.70 17.82
N ARG A 777 -4.36 -39.70 18.14
CA ARG A 777 -4.15 -38.30 17.72
C ARG A 777 -2.94 -37.63 18.36
N GLU A 778 -2.43 -38.18 19.45
CA GLU A 778 -1.13 -37.78 20.02
C GLU A 778 0.04 -38.21 19.14
N LYS A 779 -0.13 -39.24 18.29
CA LYS A 779 0.91 -39.80 17.41
C LYS A 779 0.73 -39.45 15.94
N VAL A 780 -0.51 -39.23 15.51
CA VAL A 780 -0.87 -38.96 14.11
C VAL A 780 -1.20 -37.48 13.95
N ALA A 781 -0.62 -36.82 12.95
CA ALA A 781 -0.94 -35.45 12.60
C ALA A 781 -2.34 -35.37 11.96
N PRO A 782 -3.11 -34.30 12.21
CA PRO A 782 -4.30 -34.01 11.42
C PRO A 782 -3.92 -33.83 9.94
N PRO A 783 -4.80 -34.16 8.97
CA PRO A 783 -4.57 -33.78 7.58
C PRO A 783 -4.34 -32.26 7.46
N ARG A 784 -3.35 -31.87 6.65
CA ARG A 784 -3.01 -30.45 6.39
C ARG A 784 -4.22 -29.74 5.77
N PRO A 785 -4.61 -28.56 6.26
CA PRO A 785 -5.63 -27.74 5.61
C PRO A 785 -5.29 -27.48 4.15
N ASP A 786 -6.26 -27.63 3.26
CA ASP A 786 -6.07 -27.40 1.83
C ASP A 786 -7.28 -26.66 1.27
N TYR A 787 -7.12 -25.36 1.00
CA TYR A 787 -8.22 -24.51 0.51
C TYR A 787 -8.67 -24.90 -0.89
N ARG A 788 -7.79 -25.46 -1.72
CA ARG A 788 -8.12 -25.91 -3.08
C ARG A 788 -9.06 -27.10 -3.01
N LEU A 789 -8.68 -28.13 -2.25
CA LEU A 789 -9.47 -29.34 -2.08
C LEU A 789 -10.75 -29.09 -1.29
N ASN A 790 -10.71 -28.27 -0.23
CA ASN A 790 -11.91 -27.84 0.49
C ASN A 790 -12.92 -27.16 -0.45
N THR A 791 -12.46 -26.28 -1.34
CA THR A 791 -13.34 -25.62 -2.31
C THR A 791 -14.01 -26.62 -3.27
N LEU A 792 -13.31 -27.68 -3.67
CA LEU A 792 -13.91 -28.74 -4.49
C LEU A 792 -14.93 -29.56 -3.69
N LEU A 793 -14.68 -29.80 -2.40
CA LEU A 793 -15.65 -30.46 -1.52
C LEU A 793 -16.93 -29.64 -1.36
N GLU A 794 -16.84 -28.30 -1.23
CA GLU A 794 -18.01 -27.41 -1.17
C GLU A 794 -18.91 -27.54 -2.42
N ILE A 795 -18.34 -27.85 -3.59
CA ILE A 795 -19.13 -28.14 -4.81
C ILE A 795 -19.90 -29.46 -4.65
N LEU A 796 -19.22 -30.51 -4.19
CA LEU A 796 -19.85 -31.82 -3.96
C LEU A 796 -20.93 -31.76 -2.88
N ASP A 797 -20.74 -30.87 -1.89
CA ASP A 797 -21.68 -30.64 -0.79
C ASP A 797 -22.81 -29.66 -1.18
N LYS A 798 -22.82 -29.17 -2.43
CA LYS A 798 -23.84 -28.26 -2.99
C LYS A 798 -23.89 -26.91 -2.26
N GLU A 799 -22.77 -26.51 -1.68
CA GLU A 799 -22.54 -25.23 -0.99
C GLU A 799 -21.90 -24.19 -1.93
N ARG A 800 -21.21 -24.66 -2.99
CA ARG A 800 -20.59 -23.80 -4.01
C ARG A 800 -21.05 -24.15 -5.41
N PHE A 801 -21.50 -23.14 -6.14
CA PHE A 801 -22.16 -23.30 -7.44
C PHE A 801 -21.22 -23.06 -8.63
N VAL A 802 -21.27 -23.94 -9.63
CA VAL A 802 -20.33 -23.91 -10.76
C VAL A 802 -20.90 -23.12 -11.94
N HIS A 803 -20.13 -22.15 -12.42
CA HIS A 803 -20.36 -21.38 -13.65
C HIS A 803 -19.24 -21.70 -14.65
N ALA A 804 -19.57 -22.19 -15.84
CA ALA A 804 -18.58 -22.76 -16.74
C ALA A 804 -18.52 -22.06 -18.10
N HIS A 805 -17.36 -21.49 -18.44
CA HIS A 805 -17.05 -21.03 -19.79
C HIS A 805 -17.10 -22.22 -20.76
N SER A 806 -17.91 -22.10 -21.81
CA SER A 806 -18.08 -23.17 -22.81
C SER A 806 -18.53 -22.62 -24.15
N TYR A 807 -18.18 -23.33 -25.23
CA TYR A 807 -18.64 -23.03 -26.58
C TYR A 807 -19.24 -24.24 -27.28
N VAL A 808 -18.48 -25.34 -27.40
CA VAL A 808 -18.86 -26.48 -28.26
C VAL A 808 -19.68 -27.55 -27.55
N GLN A 809 -20.66 -28.09 -28.26
CA GLN A 809 -21.59 -29.15 -27.81
C GLN A 809 -20.91 -30.36 -27.16
N SER A 810 -19.76 -30.80 -27.69
CA SER A 810 -19.05 -31.98 -27.17
C SER A 810 -18.51 -31.78 -25.76
N GLU A 811 -18.03 -30.58 -25.44
CA GLU A 811 -17.48 -30.26 -24.11
C GLU A 811 -18.58 -29.95 -23.11
N ILE A 812 -19.68 -29.35 -23.57
CA ILE A 812 -20.91 -29.18 -22.77
C ILE A 812 -21.37 -30.55 -22.26
N LEU A 813 -21.53 -31.54 -23.14
CA LEU A 813 -21.94 -32.89 -22.77
C LEU A 813 -20.92 -33.60 -21.88
N MET A 814 -19.62 -33.36 -22.08
CA MET A 814 -18.57 -33.91 -21.23
C MET A 814 -18.69 -33.39 -19.79
N LEU A 815 -18.81 -32.07 -19.61
CA LEU A 815 -18.89 -31.49 -18.28
C LEU A 815 -20.20 -31.86 -17.56
N LEU A 816 -21.32 -31.95 -18.30
CA LEU A 816 -22.58 -32.45 -17.74
C LEU A 816 -22.43 -33.88 -17.18
N ARG A 817 -21.81 -34.80 -17.94
CA ARG A 817 -21.55 -36.17 -17.47
C ARG A 817 -20.60 -36.24 -16.29
N LEU A 818 -19.55 -35.40 -16.29
CA LEU A 818 -18.65 -35.30 -15.14
C LEU A 818 -19.42 -34.85 -13.90
N ALA A 819 -20.30 -33.87 -14.03
CA ALA A 819 -21.15 -33.40 -12.93
C ALA A 819 -22.10 -34.48 -12.42
N GLU A 820 -22.70 -35.27 -13.33
CA GLU A 820 -23.53 -36.43 -12.99
C GLU A 820 -22.72 -37.52 -12.24
N ASP A 821 -21.48 -37.82 -12.67
CA ASP A 821 -20.63 -38.84 -12.04
C ASP A 821 -20.22 -38.48 -10.60
N PHE A 822 -20.11 -37.19 -10.29
CA PHE A 822 -19.75 -36.68 -8.96
C PHE A 822 -20.95 -36.11 -8.17
N ASP A 823 -22.18 -36.28 -8.66
CA ASP A 823 -23.44 -35.80 -8.05
C ASP A 823 -23.48 -34.30 -7.68
N PHE A 824 -23.00 -33.43 -8.57
CA PHE A 824 -23.20 -31.99 -8.44
C PHE A 824 -23.98 -31.41 -9.63
N THR A 825 -24.66 -30.28 -9.38
CA THR A 825 -25.39 -29.56 -10.42
C THR A 825 -24.51 -28.46 -10.99
N LEU A 826 -24.40 -28.43 -12.32
CA LEU A 826 -23.79 -27.30 -13.01
C LEU A 826 -24.84 -26.18 -13.10
N THR A 827 -24.54 -25.02 -12.52
CA THR A 827 -25.53 -23.95 -12.39
C THR A 827 -25.76 -23.22 -13.72
N THR A 828 -24.68 -22.74 -14.34
CA THR A 828 -24.78 -21.97 -15.59
C THR A 828 -23.58 -22.25 -16.50
N PHE A 829 -23.84 -22.49 -17.78
CA PHE A 829 -22.81 -22.35 -18.81
C PHE A 829 -22.75 -20.91 -19.32
N THR A 830 -21.56 -20.34 -19.42
CA THR A 830 -21.33 -18.96 -19.86
C THR A 830 -20.77 -18.94 -21.29
N HIS A 831 -21.14 -17.91 -22.05
CA HIS A 831 -21.00 -17.73 -23.50
C HIS A 831 -21.81 -18.73 -24.33
N ILE A 832 -21.63 -20.02 -24.09
CA ILE A 832 -22.50 -21.15 -24.47
C ILE A 832 -23.02 -21.12 -25.93
N LEU A 833 -22.18 -20.72 -26.87
CA LEU A 833 -22.61 -20.37 -28.24
C LEU A 833 -23.17 -21.53 -29.07
N GLU A 834 -22.87 -22.80 -28.73
CA GLU A 834 -23.53 -23.97 -29.29
C GLU A 834 -24.52 -24.66 -28.34
N GLY A 835 -24.95 -24.00 -27.26
CA GLY A 835 -25.91 -24.55 -26.30
C GLY A 835 -27.22 -25.01 -26.96
N TYR A 836 -27.67 -24.32 -28.00
CA TYR A 836 -28.84 -24.71 -28.80
C TYR A 836 -28.77 -26.15 -29.35
N LYS A 837 -27.58 -26.69 -29.59
CA LYS A 837 -27.40 -28.06 -30.10
C LYS A 837 -27.68 -29.12 -29.03
N VAL A 838 -27.61 -28.76 -27.75
CA VAL A 838 -27.69 -29.67 -26.57
C VAL A 838 -28.61 -29.14 -25.48
N ALA A 839 -29.53 -28.24 -25.84
CA ALA A 839 -30.42 -27.57 -24.89
C ALA A 839 -31.34 -28.54 -24.14
N SER A 840 -31.70 -29.67 -24.76
CA SER A 840 -32.56 -30.68 -24.11
C SER A 840 -31.81 -31.39 -22.97
N GLU A 841 -30.53 -31.68 -23.17
CA GLU A 841 -29.64 -32.27 -22.18
C GLU A 841 -29.37 -31.27 -21.05
N MET A 842 -29.13 -30.00 -21.37
CA MET A 842 -28.97 -28.93 -20.39
C MET A 842 -30.23 -28.77 -19.51
N ALA A 843 -31.41 -28.71 -20.13
CA ALA A 843 -32.68 -28.60 -19.42
C ALA A 843 -32.95 -29.82 -18.52
N LYS A 844 -32.60 -31.03 -18.99
CA LYS A 844 -32.72 -32.26 -18.19
C LYS A 844 -31.79 -32.25 -16.97
N HIS A 845 -30.57 -31.74 -17.11
CA HIS A 845 -29.62 -31.59 -16.00
C HIS A 845 -30.04 -30.51 -14.99
N GLY A 846 -30.80 -29.50 -15.47
CA GLY A 846 -31.11 -28.30 -14.71
C GLY A 846 -30.05 -27.20 -14.83
N ALA A 847 -29.18 -27.27 -15.84
CA ALA A 847 -28.19 -26.23 -16.13
C ALA A 847 -28.84 -25.03 -16.84
N GLY A 848 -28.48 -23.82 -16.42
CA GLY A 848 -28.77 -22.58 -17.16
C GLY A 848 -27.76 -22.29 -18.26
N GLY A 849 -28.07 -21.30 -19.10
CA GLY A 849 -27.16 -20.78 -20.13
C GLY A 849 -27.16 -19.26 -20.14
N SER A 850 -25.99 -18.64 -20.04
CA SER A 850 -25.81 -17.21 -20.25
C SER A 850 -24.99 -16.98 -21.52
N SER A 851 -25.64 -16.48 -22.57
CA SER A 851 -25.06 -16.40 -23.92
C SER A 851 -24.66 -14.98 -24.28
N PHE A 852 -23.74 -14.84 -25.24
CA PHE A 852 -23.70 -13.60 -26.02
C PHE A 852 -24.93 -13.51 -26.92
N ALA A 853 -25.39 -12.30 -27.20
CA ALA A 853 -26.47 -12.09 -28.15
C ALA A 853 -26.01 -12.30 -29.60
N ASP A 854 -24.86 -11.72 -29.97
CA ASP A 854 -24.34 -11.81 -31.34
C ASP A 854 -22.79 -11.74 -31.53
N TRP A 855 -22.01 -12.08 -30.49
CA TRP A 855 -20.54 -12.04 -30.56
C TRP A 855 -19.91 -13.42 -30.81
N TRP A 856 -19.34 -13.65 -32.01
CA TRP A 856 -18.75 -14.95 -32.41
C TRP A 856 -17.75 -14.87 -33.58
N ALA A 857 -17.33 -16.04 -34.12
CA ALA A 857 -16.41 -16.25 -35.25
C ALA A 857 -14.97 -15.69 -35.11
N TYR A 858 -14.51 -15.43 -33.89
CA TYR A 858 -13.13 -15.01 -33.59
C TYR A 858 -12.20 -16.18 -33.21
N LYS A 859 -12.74 -17.38 -32.96
CA LYS A 859 -12.05 -18.65 -32.71
C LYS A 859 -12.73 -19.79 -33.48
N PHE A 860 -12.06 -20.93 -33.65
CA PHE A 860 -12.64 -22.06 -34.37
C PHE A 860 -13.81 -22.70 -33.59
N GLU A 861 -13.70 -22.79 -32.27
CA GLU A 861 -14.77 -23.28 -31.39
C GLU A 861 -16.06 -22.42 -31.35
N VAL A 862 -16.05 -21.23 -31.98
CA VAL A 862 -17.22 -20.33 -32.07
C VAL A 862 -17.69 -20.13 -33.52
N TYR A 863 -17.34 -21.04 -34.43
CA TYR A 863 -17.65 -20.92 -35.85
C TYR A 863 -19.13 -21.16 -36.18
N ASP A 864 -19.78 -22.09 -35.48
CA ASP A 864 -21.20 -22.44 -35.69
C ASP A 864 -22.16 -21.65 -34.79
N ALA A 865 -21.68 -20.57 -34.16
CA ALA A 865 -22.52 -19.72 -33.33
C ALA A 865 -23.60 -19.01 -34.18
N ILE A 866 -24.80 -18.86 -33.60
CA ILE A 866 -25.95 -18.23 -34.25
C ILE A 866 -26.67 -17.27 -33.29
N PRO A 867 -27.29 -16.19 -33.78
CA PRO A 867 -28.00 -15.24 -32.92
C PRO A 867 -29.24 -15.83 -32.24
N GLN A 868 -29.79 -16.92 -32.81
CA GLN A 868 -30.95 -17.61 -32.24
C GLN A 868 -30.61 -18.50 -31.03
N ASN A 869 -29.33 -18.64 -30.67
CA ASN A 869 -28.87 -19.58 -29.64
C ASN A 869 -29.65 -19.43 -28.32
N ALA A 870 -29.72 -18.21 -27.78
CA ALA A 870 -30.39 -17.93 -26.52
C ALA A 870 -31.88 -18.29 -26.56
N CYS A 871 -32.58 -17.96 -27.65
CA CYS A 871 -34.01 -18.23 -27.78
C CYS A 871 -34.29 -19.73 -27.92
N LEU A 872 -33.50 -20.44 -28.73
CA LEU A 872 -33.64 -21.89 -28.91
C LEU A 872 -33.38 -22.66 -27.61
N MET A 873 -32.43 -22.20 -26.77
CA MET A 873 -32.24 -22.75 -25.43
C MET A 873 -33.46 -22.51 -24.54
N ALA A 874 -33.98 -21.26 -24.51
CA ALA A 874 -35.16 -20.91 -23.73
C ALA A 874 -36.41 -21.71 -24.12
N GLU A 875 -36.65 -21.90 -25.43
CA GLU A 875 -37.75 -22.73 -25.95
C GLU A 875 -37.69 -24.20 -25.49
N LYS A 876 -36.49 -24.70 -25.17
CA LYS A 876 -36.28 -26.05 -24.63
C LYS A 876 -36.35 -26.12 -23.10
N GLY A 877 -36.64 -25.00 -22.44
CA GLY A 877 -36.76 -24.92 -20.99
C GLY A 877 -35.45 -24.68 -20.25
N VAL A 878 -34.37 -24.31 -20.95
CA VAL A 878 -33.12 -23.86 -20.31
C VAL A 878 -33.34 -22.46 -19.74
N LEU A 879 -33.01 -22.26 -18.46
CA LEU A 879 -32.98 -20.92 -17.86
C LEU A 879 -31.89 -20.09 -18.54
N THR A 880 -32.30 -19.21 -19.45
CA THR A 880 -31.39 -18.52 -20.37
C THR A 880 -31.26 -17.03 -20.02
N SER A 881 -30.08 -16.46 -20.17
CA SER A 881 -29.78 -15.03 -20.01
C SER A 881 -28.79 -14.53 -21.06
N ILE A 882 -28.58 -13.22 -21.12
CA ILE A 882 -27.55 -12.57 -21.94
C ILE A 882 -26.52 -11.90 -21.02
N ASN A 883 -25.23 -12.09 -21.30
CA ASN A 883 -24.12 -11.45 -20.59
C ASN A 883 -23.25 -10.59 -21.50
N SER A 884 -22.38 -9.78 -20.89
CA SER A 884 -21.53 -8.85 -21.62
C SER A 884 -20.13 -9.39 -21.94
N ASP A 885 -19.46 -10.02 -20.97
CA ASP A 885 -18.01 -10.30 -20.97
C ASP A 885 -17.16 -9.07 -21.42
N SER A 886 -17.70 -7.86 -21.19
CA SER A 886 -17.15 -6.63 -21.76
C SER A 886 -17.55 -5.43 -20.92
N ASN A 887 -16.53 -4.66 -20.54
CA ASN A 887 -16.68 -3.39 -19.85
C ASN A 887 -17.47 -2.34 -20.67
N ASP A 888 -17.62 -2.54 -21.97
CA ASP A 888 -18.40 -1.68 -22.87
C ASP A 888 -19.82 -2.21 -23.10
N LEU A 889 -19.99 -3.50 -23.40
CA LEU A 889 -21.32 -4.07 -23.64
C LEU A 889 -22.16 -4.13 -22.36
N GLN A 890 -21.52 -4.16 -21.18
CA GLN A 890 -22.22 -4.16 -19.89
C GLN A 890 -23.14 -2.94 -19.72
N ARG A 891 -22.81 -1.78 -20.32
CA ARG A 891 -23.67 -0.58 -20.30
C ARG A 891 -24.78 -0.60 -21.37
N ARG A 892 -24.87 -1.68 -22.14
CA ARG A 892 -25.78 -1.85 -23.30
C ARG A 892 -26.57 -3.16 -23.25
N LEU A 893 -26.57 -3.86 -22.11
CA LEU A 893 -27.26 -5.13 -21.94
C LEU A 893 -28.76 -5.06 -22.27
N ASN A 894 -29.41 -3.90 -22.07
CA ASN A 894 -30.79 -3.68 -22.53
C ASN A 894 -30.94 -3.86 -24.05
N THR A 895 -30.00 -3.33 -24.83
CA THR A 895 -29.99 -3.50 -26.30
C THR A 895 -29.53 -4.89 -26.72
N GLU A 896 -28.64 -5.52 -25.95
CA GLU A 896 -28.26 -6.92 -26.19
C GLU A 896 -29.45 -7.86 -26.00
N ALA A 897 -30.27 -7.62 -24.98
CA ALA A 897 -31.49 -8.37 -24.75
C ALA A 897 -32.53 -8.16 -25.88
N ALA A 898 -32.66 -6.91 -26.36
CA ALA A 898 -33.57 -6.55 -27.45
C ALA A 898 -33.31 -7.30 -28.77
N LYS A 899 -32.07 -7.77 -29.00
CA LYS A 899 -31.74 -8.59 -30.17
C LYS A 899 -32.54 -9.90 -30.21
N SER A 900 -32.92 -10.47 -29.07
CA SER A 900 -33.76 -11.68 -29.00
C SER A 900 -35.16 -11.46 -29.60
N VAL A 901 -35.70 -10.24 -29.45
CA VAL A 901 -36.96 -9.83 -30.09
C VAL A 901 -36.80 -9.84 -31.61
N THR A 902 -35.68 -9.30 -32.11
CA THR A 902 -35.40 -9.18 -33.54
C THR A 902 -35.11 -10.53 -34.20
N TYR A 903 -34.25 -11.35 -33.61
CA TYR A 903 -33.77 -12.59 -34.23
C TYR A 903 -34.76 -13.74 -34.14
N CYS A 904 -35.63 -13.75 -33.13
CA CYS A 904 -36.49 -14.90 -32.83
C CYS A 904 -37.95 -14.55 -32.51
N GLY A 905 -38.31 -13.26 -32.45
CA GLY A 905 -39.67 -12.85 -32.10
C GLY A 905 -40.05 -13.08 -30.64
N MET A 906 -39.06 -13.17 -29.74
CA MET A 906 -39.29 -13.21 -28.29
C MET A 906 -40.09 -11.99 -27.84
N SER A 907 -41.00 -12.15 -26.87
CA SER A 907 -41.73 -10.98 -26.36
C SER A 907 -40.78 -10.00 -25.67
N GLU A 908 -41.08 -8.71 -25.72
CA GLU A 908 -40.24 -7.67 -25.11
C GLU A 908 -40.09 -7.87 -23.59
N HIS A 909 -41.13 -8.37 -22.92
CA HIS A 909 -41.08 -8.66 -21.49
C HIS A 909 -40.16 -9.85 -21.17
N GLU A 910 -40.21 -10.95 -21.94
CA GLU A 910 -39.27 -12.07 -21.81
C GLU A 910 -37.83 -11.68 -22.17
N ALA A 911 -37.66 -10.83 -23.20
CA ALA A 911 -36.35 -10.29 -23.55
C ALA A 911 -35.75 -9.49 -22.39
N LEU A 912 -36.54 -8.65 -21.70
CA LEU A 912 -36.07 -7.95 -20.49
C LEU A 912 -35.66 -8.91 -19.37
N GLN A 913 -36.36 -10.04 -19.20
CA GLN A 913 -35.99 -11.06 -18.20
C GLN A 913 -34.59 -11.64 -18.43
N MET A 914 -34.13 -11.71 -19.69
CA MET A 914 -32.79 -12.21 -20.04
C MET A 914 -31.65 -11.43 -19.40
N VAL A 915 -31.88 -10.19 -18.95
CA VAL A 915 -30.87 -9.33 -18.31
C VAL A 915 -31.31 -8.83 -16.92
N THR A 916 -32.39 -9.40 -16.37
CA THR A 916 -32.93 -9.05 -15.05
C THR A 916 -33.24 -10.32 -14.24
N LEU A 917 -34.43 -10.90 -14.38
CA LEU A 917 -34.89 -12.02 -13.56
C LEU A 917 -34.11 -13.32 -13.81
N ASN A 918 -33.75 -13.62 -15.06
CA ASN A 918 -33.07 -14.86 -15.39
C ASN A 918 -31.64 -14.93 -14.84
N PRO A 919 -30.78 -13.91 -15.02
CA PRO A 919 -29.49 -13.90 -14.34
C PRO A 919 -29.64 -13.88 -12.81
N ALA A 920 -30.67 -13.22 -12.24
CA ALA A 920 -30.92 -13.32 -10.79
C ALA A 920 -31.17 -14.76 -10.32
N LYS A 921 -31.93 -15.56 -11.09
CA LYS A 921 -32.17 -16.98 -10.81
C LYS A 921 -30.91 -17.83 -10.98
N GLN A 922 -30.12 -17.58 -12.02
CA GLN A 922 -28.84 -18.25 -12.26
C GLN A 922 -27.85 -18.01 -11.12
N LEU A 923 -27.83 -16.78 -10.58
CA LEU A 923 -27.05 -16.38 -9.42
C LEU A 923 -27.69 -16.78 -8.07
N LYS A 924 -28.91 -17.34 -8.08
CA LYS A 924 -29.71 -17.72 -6.90
C LYS A 924 -29.99 -16.56 -5.93
N ILE A 925 -30.20 -15.37 -6.49
CA ILE A 925 -30.53 -14.12 -5.77
C ILE A 925 -31.89 -13.55 -6.16
N ASP A 926 -32.69 -14.30 -6.92
CA ASP A 926 -33.99 -13.86 -7.43
C ASP A 926 -35.02 -13.58 -6.33
N GLN A 927 -34.84 -14.14 -5.13
CA GLN A 927 -35.65 -13.74 -3.96
C GLN A 927 -35.43 -12.29 -3.53
N TYR A 928 -34.28 -11.69 -3.88
CA TYR A 928 -33.90 -10.33 -3.47
C TYR A 928 -34.06 -9.30 -4.59
N VAL A 929 -33.77 -9.68 -5.84
CA VAL A 929 -33.63 -8.75 -6.98
C VAL A 929 -34.21 -9.34 -8.28
N GLY A 930 -34.01 -8.65 -9.41
CA GLY A 930 -34.35 -9.14 -10.75
C GLY A 930 -35.81 -8.94 -11.18
N SER A 931 -36.68 -8.48 -10.27
CA SER A 931 -38.05 -8.07 -10.60
C SER A 931 -38.52 -6.91 -9.71
N ILE A 932 -39.48 -6.11 -10.19
CA ILE A 932 -40.17 -5.10 -9.37
C ILE A 932 -41.36 -5.78 -8.71
N LYS A 933 -41.13 -6.25 -7.47
CA LYS A 933 -42.14 -6.95 -6.66
C LYS A 933 -42.02 -6.52 -5.21
N GLU A 934 -43.16 -6.37 -4.53
CA GLU A 934 -43.19 -6.02 -3.11
C GLU A 934 -42.30 -6.95 -2.27
N GLY A 935 -41.54 -6.37 -1.34
CA GLY A 935 -40.58 -7.06 -0.46
C GLY A 935 -39.20 -7.31 -1.07
N LYS A 936 -39.00 -7.10 -2.37
CA LYS A 936 -37.65 -7.17 -2.99
C LYS A 936 -36.88 -5.88 -2.77
N HIS A 937 -35.55 -5.96 -2.86
CA HIS A 937 -34.66 -4.80 -2.86
C HIS A 937 -35.06 -3.83 -3.99
N ALA A 938 -35.15 -2.55 -3.65
CA ALA A 938 -35.45 -1.49 -4.60
C ALA A 938 -34.22 -1.14 -5.44
N ASP A 939 -33.86 -2.06 -6.34
CA ASP A 939 -32.85 -1.89 -7.39
C ASP A 939 -33.59 -1.70 -8.73
N PHE A 940 -33.58 -0.49 -9.27
CA PHE A 940 -34.40 -0.12 -10.43
C PHE A 940 -33.77 0.96 -11.30
N VAL A 941 -34.27 1.09 -12.52
CA VAL A 941 -33.79 2.04 -13.53
C VAL A 941 -34.97 2.82 -14.08
N LEU A 942 -34.84 4.14 -14.18
CA LEU A 942 -35.76 5.01 -14.89
C LEU A 942 -35.22 5.29 -16.30
N TRP A 943 -36.09 5.13 -17.29
CA TRP A 943 -35.78 5.33 -18.71
C TRP A 943 -36.68 6.41 -19.30
N ASN A 944 -36.11 7.22 -20.19
CA ASN A 944 -36.86 8.24 -20.92
C ASN A 944 -37.65 7.71 -22.12
N ASN A 945 -37.50 6.43 -22.45
CA ASN A 945 -38.12 5.77 -23.59
C ASN A 945 -38.23 4.26 -23.30
N HIS A 946 -38.86 3.52 -24.20
CA HIS A 946 -38.99 2.08 -24.12
C HIS A 946 -37.65 1.40 -23.83
N PRO A 947 -37.49 0.60 -22.77
CA PRO A 947 -36.17 0.20 -22.25
C PRO A 947 -35.33 -0.66 -23.21
N LEU A 948 -35.97 -1.40 -24.13
CA LEU A 948 -35.29 -2.18 -25.16
C LEU A 948 -34.98 -1.40 -26.46
N SER A 949 -35.30 -0.11 -26.52
CA SER A 949 -35.01 0.76 -27.66
C SER A 949 -33.56 1.22 -27.67
N SER A 950 -32.94 1.32 -28.84
CA SER A 950 -31.62 1.94 -29.01
C SER A 950 -31.64 3.46 -28.72
N TYR A 951 -32.81 4.09 -28.67
CA TYR A 951 -32.98 5.49 -28.27
C TYR A 951 -33.17 5.67 -26.76
N ALA A 952 -33.34 4.58 -26.01
CA ALA A 952 -33.52 4.64 -24.56
C ALA A 952 -32.26 5.16 -23.88
N ARG A 953 -32.45 6.07 -22.93
CA ARG A 953 -31.40 6.55 -22.04
C ARG A 953 -31.87 6.40 -20.61
N VAL A 954 -30.96 5.92 -19.77
CA VAL A 954 -31.15 5.91 -18.33
C VAL A 954 -31.21 7.33 -17.82
N GLU A 955 -32.26 7.68 -17.11
CA GLU A 955 -32.37 8.94 -16.38
C GLU A 955 -31.83 8.78 -14.96
N GLN A 956 -32.16 7.66 -14.30
CA GLN A 956 -31.67 7.36 -12.96
C GLN A 956 -31.46 5.85 -12.75
N THR A 957 -30.41 5.48 -12.00
CA THR A 957 -30.15 4.11 -11.55
C THR A 957 -30.06 4.07 -10.03
N TRP A 958 -30.86 3.21 -9.43
CA TRP A 958 -31.01 3.10 -8.00
C TRP A 958 -30.63 1.71 -7.51
N ILE A 959 -29.93 1.64 -6.37
CA ILE A 959 -29.59 0.38 -5.69
C ILE A 959 -29.99 0.51 -4.23
N ASN A 960 -30.84 -0.39 -3.74
CA ASN A 960 -31.39 -0.37 -2.39
C ASN A 960 -31.91 1.02 -1.99
N ALA A 961 -32.65 1.66 -2.88
CA ALA A 961 -33.20 3.02 -2.75
C ALA A 961 -32.16 4.14 -2.51
N ARG A 962 -30.93 3.97 -3.01
CA ARG A 962 -29.91 5.03 -3.12
C ARG A 962 -29.71 5.37 -4.59
N ASN A 963 -29.69 6.66 -4.94
CA ASN A 963 -29.50 7.13 -6.30
C ASN A 963 -28.00 7.17 -6.64
N PHE A 964 -27.51 6.16 -7.36
CA PHE A 964 -26.09 6.04 -7.72
C PHE A 964 -25.75 6.67 -9.07
N PHE A 965 -26.73 6.86 -9.94
CA PHE A 965 -26.56 7.59 -11.19
C PHE A 965 -27.81 8.41 -11.48
N ASN A 966 -27.60 9.69 -11.79
CA ASN A 966 -28.64 10.61 -12.23
C ASN A 966 -28.07 11.43 -13.40
N ARG A 967 -28.76 11.42 -14.54
CA ARG A 967 -28.29 12.07 -15.78
C ARG A 967 -28.13 13.58 -15.63
N GLU A 968 -29.07 14.25 -14.98
CA GLU A 968 -29.01 15.70 -14.74
C GLU A 968 -27.80 16.05 -13.85
N ARG A 969 -27.56 15.24 -12.80
CA ARG A 969 -26.39 15.42 -11.93
C ARG A 969 -25.08 15.15 -12.67
N ASP A 970 -25.03 14.15 -13.53
CA ASP A 970 -23.86 13.83 -14.36
C ASP A 970 -23.47 15.00 -15.27
N GLU A 971 -24.46 15.66 -15.90
CA GLU A 971 -24.21 16.85 -16.72
C GLU A 971 -23.63 18.01 -15.91
N GLN A 972 -24.13 18.23 -14.69
CA GLN A 972 -23.57 19.22 -13.76
C GLN A 972 -22.15 18.85 -13.31
N LEU A 973 -21.92 17.57 -12.99
CA LEU A 973 -20.61 17.05 -12.58
C LEU A 973 -19.54 17.31 -13.64
N ARG A 974 -19.85 17.11 -14.93
CA ARG A 974 -18.87 17.35 -16.01
C ARG A 974 -18.35 18.80 -16.01
N ALA A 975 -19.23 19.77 -15.76
CA ALA A 975 -18.83 21.18 -15.66
C ALA A 975 -17.98 21.45 -14.41
N GLU A 976 -18.37 20.89 -13.26
CA GLU A 976 -17.61 20.99 -12.00
C GLU A 976 -16.20 20.42 -12.15
N LEU A 977 -16.09 19.20 -12.70
CA LEU A 977 -14.81 18.50 -12.90
C LEU A 977 -13.89 19.26 -13.84
N GLN A 978 -14.42 19.87 -14.91
CA GLN A 978 -13.63 20.69 -15.81
C GLN A 978 -13.12 21.95 -15.10
N SER A 979 -13.96 22.62 -14.31
CA SER A 979 -13.55 23.79 -13.53
C SER A 979 -12.46 23.47 -12.51
N GLU A 980 -12.61 22.35 -11.78
CA GLU A 980 -11.61 21.86 -10.83
C GLU A 980 -10.29 21.54 -11.53
N LYS A 981 -10.34 20.79 -12.64
CA LYS A 981 -9.14 20.45 -13.44
C LYS A 981 -8.40 21.72 -13.86
N GLN A 982 -9.10 22.73 -14.36
CA GLN A 982 -8.47 23.99 -14.77
C GLN A 982 -7.85 24.75 -13.58
N ALA A 983 -8.53 24.80 -12.43
CA ALA A 983 -7.98 25.46 -11.25
C ALA A 983 -6.71 24.76 -10.73
N LEU A 984 -6.67 23.42 -10.75
CA LEU A 984 -5.48 22.65 -10.41
C LEU A 984 -4.34 22.86 -11.41
N ILE A 985 -4.63 22.88 -12.73
CA ILE A 985 -3.62 23.22 -13.75
C ILE A 985 -3.03 24.61 -13.49
N GLN A 986 -3.84 25.62 -13.18
CA GLN A 986 -3.33 26.95 -12.85
C GLN A 986 -2.45 26.94 -11.60
N LYS A 987 -2.79 26.12 -10.59
CA LYS A 987 -1.96 25.95 -9.39
C LYS A 987 -0.60 25.31 -9.73
N VAL A 988 -0.58 24.30 -10.59
CA VAL A 988 0.67 23.68 -11.10
C VAL A 988 1.52 24.70 -11.86
N LEU A 989 0.93 25.47 -12.78
CA LEU A 989 1.64 26.47 -13.58
C LEU A 989 2.20 27.64 -12.74
N ALA A 990 1.60 27.93 -11.59
CA ALA A 990 2.02 28.99 -10.68
C ALA A 990 3.16 28.56 -9.72
N ASP A 991 3.36 27.25 -9.51
CA ASP A 991 4.36 26.71 -8.60
C ASP A 991 5.62 26.24 -9.37
N PRO A 992 6.76 26.98 -9.29
CA PRO A 992 7.98 26.60 -9.98
C PRO A 992 8.60 25.29 -9.45
N ALA A 993 8.17 24.81 -8.29
CA ALA A 993 8.58 23.55 -7.70
C ALA A 993 7.57 22.40 -7.92
N ALA A 994 6.49 22.62 -8.68
CA ALA A 994 5.43 21.63 -8.88
C ALA A 994 5.93 20.30 -9.46
N GLN A 995 6.98 20.36 -10.29
CA GLN A 995 7.60 19.20 -10.94
C GLN A 995 8.63 18.47 -10.04
N ASN A 996 8.86 18.94 -8.82
CA ASN A 996 9.73 18.25 -7.86
C ASN A 996 8.94 17.12 -7.19
N GLY A 997 9.37 15.87 -7.42
CA GLY A 997 8.77 14.68 -6.80
C GLY A 997 8.96 13.43 -7.65
N ALA A 998 8.29 12.35 -7.26
CA ALA A 998 8.23 11.12 -8.06
C ALA A 998 7.33 11.31 -9.27
N ALA A 999 7.78 10.87 -10.45
CA ALA A 999 7.03 10.94 -11.71
C ALA A 999 5.91 9.88 -11.82
N ASN A 1000 5.29 9.50 -10.70
CA ASN A 1000 4.26 8.47 -10.66
C ASN A 1000 2.87 9.14 -10.69
N GLY A 1001 1.99 8.69 -11.60
CA GLY A 1001 0.57 9.07 -11.61
C GLY A 1001 -0.20 8.50 -10.41
N TYR A 1002 -1.46 8.92 -10.26
CA TYR A 1002 -2.39 8.47 -9.22
C TYR A 1002 -2.84 7.03 -9.46
N LYS A 1003 -2.17 6.11 -8.76
CA LYS A 1003 -2.31 4.66 -8.92
C LYS A 1003 -2.03 4.23 -10.37
N ARG A 1004 -1.81 2.95 -10.59
CA ARG A 1004 -1.56 2.44 -11.94
C ARG A 1004 -2.89 2.20 -12.66
N GLU A 1005 -3.11 2.85 -13.81
CA GLU A 1005 -4.20 2.48 -14.70
C GLU A 1005 -4.07 1.02 -15.12
N GLN A 1006 -5.18 0.29 -15.04
CA GLN A 1006 -5.22 -1.11 -15.43
C GLN A 1006 -5.88 -1.26 -16.80
N PRO A 1007 -5.42 -2.24 -17.61
CA PRO A 1007 -6.08 -2.54 -18.86
C PRO A 1007 -7.48 -3.12 -18.60
N ALA A 1008 -8.30 -3.12 -19.65
CA ALA A 1008 -9.51 -3.93 -19.65
C ALA A 1008 -9.12 -5.41 -19.54
N TRP A 1009 -9.65 -6.08 -18.51
CA TRP A 1009 -9.48 -7.52 -18.35
C TRP A 1009 -10.48 -8.26 -19.22
N HIS A 1010 -10.00 -9.21 -20.00
CA HIS A 1010 -10.82 -10.13 -20.77
C HIS A 1010 -10.70 -11.54 -20.22
N CYS A 1011 -11.70 -12.38 -20.48
CA CYS A 1011 -11.76 -13.75 -20.00
C CYS A 1011 -10.48 -14.54 -20.30
N ASP A 1012 -9.83 -14.33 -21.45
CA ASP A 1012 -8.60 -15.01 -21.83
C ASP A 1012 -7.32 -14.19 -21.60
N THR A 1013 -7.38 -13.08 -20.87
CA THR A 1013 -6.18 -12.28 -20.54
C THR A 1013 -5.27 -13.06 -19.61
N GLU A 1014 -4.04 -13.28 -20.06
CA GLU A 1014 -2.94 -13.77 -19.22
C GLU A 1014 -1.96 -12.63 -18.94
N HIS A 1015 -1.68 -12.46 -17.66
CA HIS A 1015 -0.87 -11.40 -17.11
C HIS A 1015 -0.09 -11.95 -15.92
N ASP A 1016 1.21 -11.64 -15.87
CA ASP A 1016 1.98 -11.80 -14.65
C ASP A 1016 2.16 -10.41 -14.02
N THR A 1017 1.44 -10.20 -12.92
CA THR A 1017 1.37 -8.95 -12.17
C THR A 1017 2.75 -8.49 -11.70
N TRP A 1018 3.61 -9.43 -11.33
CA TRP A 1018 4.93 -9.17 -10.74
C TRP A 1018 6.02 -8.98 -11.80
N LEU A 1019 5.73 -9.37 -13.05
CA LEU A 1019 6.58 -9.13 -14.21
C LEU A 1019 6.17 -7.91 -15.04
N GLY A 1020 4.94 -7.42 -14.86
CA GLY A 1020 4.38 -6.40 -15.75
C GLY A 1020 4.26 -6.86 -17.21
N THR A 1021 4.40 -8.17 -17.47
CA THR A 1021 4.33 -8.74 -18.82
C THR A 1021 2.89 -9.06 -19.18
N PHE A 1022 2.49 -8.61 -20.36
CA PHE A 1022 1.17 -8.86 -20.94
C PHE A 1022 1.31 -9.81 -22.12
N THR A 1023 0.51 -10.88 -22.11
CA THR A 1023 0.14 -11.60 -23.32
C THR A 1023 -1.29 -11.22 -23.67
N ALA A 1024 -1.50 -9.95 -24.01
CA ALA A 1024 -2.76 -9.51 -24.60
C ALA A 1024 -2.68 -9.74 -26.11
N HIS A 1025 -3.25 -10.83 -26.61
CA HIS A 1025 -3.69 -10.84 -28.00
C HIS A 1025 -5.05 -10.15 -28.04
N ALA A 1026 -5.05 -8.88 -28.47
CA ALA A 1026 -6.27 -8.19 -28.85
C ALA A 1026 -6.94 -8.98 -29.98
N HIS A 1027 -7.98 -9.74 -29.65
CA HIS A 1027 -8.94 -10.18 -30.64
C HIS A 1027 -9.75 -8.95 -31.06
N GLY A 1028 -9.20 -8.17 -32.00
CA GLY A 1028 -9.87 -7.08 -32.71
C GLY A 1028 -10.46 -5.98 -31.81
N GLY A 1029 -9.71 -4.89 -31.63
CA GLY A 1029 -10.31 -3.65 -31.15
C GLY A 1029 -11.43 -3.22 -32.10
N HIS A 1030 -12.64 -3.09 -31.57
CA HIS A 1030 -13.75 -2.34 -32.14
C HIS A 1030 -14.40 -1.48 -31.07
#